data_AF-A0A7X7G1V4-F1
#
_entry.id   AF-A0A7X7G1V4-F1
#
_cell.length_a   1.000
_cell.length_b   1.000
_cell.length_c   1.000
_cell.angle_alpha   90.00
_cell.angle_beta   90.00
_cell.angle_gamma   90.00
#
_symmetry.space_group_name_H-M   'P 1'
#
loop_
_entity.id
_entity.type
_entity.pdbx_description
1 polymer ?
#
loop_
_entity_poly.entity_id
_entity_poly.type
_entity_poly.pdbx_seq_one_letter_code
_entity_poly.pdbx_strand_id
1 'polypeptide(L)'
;YLVYLGRNDLAISVLSPFAGQTNLVPMQQANILVWLAEASLNKGDKAAAIRYLEDLNKRNLDTSTRGGPNPAGLAREVLPWLKGLTLDELKLPVETGSKAFPLPQEAKYTDAFAPLASVKIAPGKGINPDDARVKLLKTKFARFGIKVEDGAPFTISINEGKIAAPAKEEGYAVSVTRNGAVLQGHDKIGTTWAVVTLIQLVDQANKAARICDIRDWPETPQRGPLMSDWRSVEAALFTKSSMVADQETLTQNWGETPLRLFTVLEPCRSCAEFGINFYAGDRSLTMYPKYPLTSERTFRLHCGVFSKIAEAGGHVLFLYDDVRYPLHPEDVKINKNGAGQDAKYLTRLFREIRKKAPGFRMIFCQPFYWGPYYAGIFKAMEKQGNESWAEYNRSLKAELDPAIDVFWTGIRLVSHDIAKSDTAWARDAYGRKPFVWQNRPFPHTYHSGAVVDAIPWARMHDEGLGSELNGFAYNQYSPSCAIPIAAWNEALWNQAQSDARESVKRASELFCGKGFFEMLEPGSKAFYEIDGYSREGQFTPYILKNLDRFEAAVKIARDAYDKAVKAYPQAKIYNCGGYGYGSTLSYVEDILKAAKAAKPDYFQARFAAKIAAGRELAAKEAGFDPAKGDLYKSLPDMLGGEIADYYNKRPKDPASILLRGIQLDQARVNWLEIPFEAETPGPYELRLSGQVEEHRDVPVTWRILLNGKVVHEGLTGFKQGERAVAAYALPGDKLGKNNVIRIESTAPGGTPWNGPWIMIDYAVLKRK
;
A
#
# COMPACT_ATOMS: atom_id res chain seq x y z
N TYR A 1 -8.99 -8.33 -33.97
CA TYR A 1 -9.96 -7.58 -34.80
C TYR A 1 -11.24 -8.36 -35.07
N LEU A 2 -11.19 -9.55 -35.70
CA LEU A 2 -12.39 -10.35 -36.00
C LEU A 2 -13.29 -10.62 -34.78
N VAL A 3 -12.68 -10.91 -33.62
CA VAL A 3 -13.39 -11.10 -32.34
C VAL A 3 -14.16 -9.84 -31.91
N TYR A 4 -13.57 -8.63 -32.07
CA TYR A 4 -14.27 -7.37 -31.77
C TYR A 4 -15.47 -7.12 -32.69
N LEU A 5 -15.37 -7.55 -33.95
CA LEU A 5 -16.49 -7.46 -34.91
C LEU A 5 -17.54 -8.56 -34.69
N GLY A 6 -17.40 -9.42 -33.68
CA GLY A 6 -18.28 -10.55 -33.46
C GLY A 6 -18.16 -11.66 -34.51
N ARG A 7 -17.16 -11.64 -35.40
CA ARG A 7 -16.92 -12.66 -36.43
C ARG A 7 -16.15 -13.86 -35.83
N ASN A 8 -16.71 -14.45 -34.77
CA ASN A 8 -16.03 -15.42 -33.93
C ASN A 8 -15.70 -16.73 -34.66
N ASP A 9 -16.59 -17.24 -35.51
CA ASP A 9 -16.32 -18.46 -36.29
C ASP A 9 -15.13 -18.28 -37.24
N LEU A 10 -15.04 -17.14 -37.91
CA LEU A 10 -13.90 -16.82 -38.77
C LEU A 10 -12.63 -16.60 -37.94
N ALA A 11 -12.73 -15.96 -36.77
CA ALA A 11 -11.58 -15.82 -35.88
C ALA A 11 -11.03 -17.20 -35.46
N ILE A 12 -11.93 -18.12 -35.08
CA ILE A 12 -11.57 -19.49 -34.70
C ILE A 12 -10.97 -20.25 -35.87
N SER A 13 -11.55 -20.18 -37.07
CA SER A 13 -11.02 -20.91 -38.23
C SER A 13 -9.63 -20.41 -38.67
N VAL A 14 -9.37 -19.11 -38.54
CA VAL A 14 -8.06 -18.50 -38.84
C VAL A 14 -7.01 -18.85 -37.79
N LEU A 15 -7.38 -18.88 -36.50
CA LEU A 15 -6.41 -19.06 -35.41
C LEU A 15 -6.15 -20.51 -35.03
N SER A 16 -7.15 -21.40 -35.15
CA SER A 16 -7.05 -22.81 -34.73
C SER A 16 -5.86 -23.57 -35.35
N PRO A 17 -5.47 -23.36 -36.63
CA PRO A 17 -4.28 -24.02 -37.21
C PRO A 17 -2.97 -23.69 -36.49
N PHE A 18 -2.91 -22.57 -35.77
CA PHE A 18 -1.72 -22.12 -35.05
C PHE A 18 -1.77 -22.44 -33.56
N ALA A 19 -2.89 -22.93 -33.03
CA ALA A 19 -3.08 -23.17 -31.60
C ALA A 19 -2.03 -24.13 -31.02
N GLY A 20 -1.65 -25.18 -31.75
CA GLY A 20 -0.66 -26.17 -31.31
C GLY A 20 0.80 -25.79 -31.58
N GLN A 21 1.09 -24.65 -32.22
CA GLN A 21 2.46 -24.29 -32.60
C GLN A 21 3.26 -23.77 -31.39
N THR A 22 4.45 -24.35 -31.19
CA THR A 22 5.38 -23.99 -30.10
C THR A 22 6.65 -23.30 -30.59
N ASN A 23 6.87 -23.24 -31.91
CA ASN A 23 7.99 -22.56 -32.55
C ASN A 23 7.79 -21.03 -32.71
N LEU A 24 6.63 -20.50 -32.30
CA LEU A 24 6.35 -19.06 -32.28
C LEU A 24 6.94 -18.40 -31.01
N VAL A 25 7.15 -17.08 -31.02
CA VAL A 25 7.60 -16.40 -29.80
C VAL A 25 6.52 -16.43 -28.71
N PRO A 26 6.86 -16.38 -27.41
CA PRO A 26 5.90 -16.50 -26.30
C PRO A 26 4.66 -15.60 -26.44
N MET A 27 4.86 -14.35 -26.82
CA MET A 27 3.77 -13.39 -27.04
C MET A 27 2.79 -13.82 -28.15
N GLN A 28 3.27 -14.42 -29.24
CA GLN A 28 2.42 -14.88 -30.33
C GLN A 28 1.58 -16.09 -29.90
N GLN A 29 2.21 -17.09 -29.25
CA GLN A 29 1.51 -18.26 -28.73
C GLN A 29 0.39 -17.86 -27.75
N ALA A 30 0.71 -16.97 -26.81
CA ALA A 30 -0.25 -16.51 -25.82
C ALA A 30 -1.41 -15.73 -26.45
N ASN A 31 -1.13 -14.85 -27.41
CA ASN A 31 -2.18 -14.11 -28.10
C ASN A 31 -3.12 -15.05 -28.88
N ILE A 32 -2.60 -16.06 -29.58
CA ILE A 32 -3.44 -17.02 -30.32
C ILE A 32 -4.45 -17.68 -29.38
N LEU A 33 -3.96 -18.21 -28.25
CA LEU A 33 -4.81 -18.93 -27.29
C LEU A 33 -5.79 -18.01 -26.57
N VAL A 34 -5.39 -16.79 -26.20
CA VAL A 34 -6.31 -15.80 -25.62
C VAL A 34 -7.40 -15.41 -26.62
N TRP A 35 -7.06 -15.14 -27.89
CA TRP A 35 -8.07 -14.77 -28.89
C TRP A 35 -9.00 -15.92 -29.27
N LEU A 36 -8.52 -17.16 -29.23
CA LEU A 36 -9.38 -18.34 -29.34
C LEU A 36 -10.33 -18.45 -28.15
N ALA A 37 -9.83 -18.24 -26.93
CA ALA A 37 -10.66 -18.24 -25.72
C ALA A 37 -11.73 -17.14 -25.76
N GLU A 38 -11.36 -15.93 -26.17
CA GLU A 38 -12.28 -14.79 -26.36
C GLU A 38 -13.38 -15.12 -27.38
N ALA A 39 -13.01 -15.66 -28.55
CA ALA A 39 -13.96 -16.02 -29.59
C ALA A 39 -14.92 -17.13 -29.13
N SER A 40 -14.41 -18.14 -28.43
CA SER A 40 -15.22 -19.21 -27.84
C SER A 40 -16.19 -18.67 -26.78
N LEU A 41 -15.71 -17.81 -25.88
CA LEU A 41 -16.54 -17.22 -24.84
C LEU A 41 -17.66 -16.35 -25.45
N ASN A 42 -17.33 -15.57 -26.48
CA ASN A 42 -18.30 -14.78 -27.26
C ASN A 42 -19.43 -15.65 -27.87
N LYS A 43 -19.13 -16.90 -28.23
CA LYS A 43 -20.11 -17.85 -28.75
C LYS A 43 -20.91 -18.57 -27.65
N GLY A 44 -20.63 -18.28 -26.38
CA GLY A 44 -21.19 -19.02 -25.24
C GLY A 44 -20.49 -20.36 -24.98
N ASP A 45 -19.40 -20.69 -25.67
CA ASP A 45 -18.63 -21.92 -25.43
C ASP A 45 -17.58 -21.71 -24.33
N LYS A 46 -18.07 -21.69 -23.09
CA LYS A 46 -17.25 -21.56 -21.88
C LYS A 46 -16.22 -22.70 -21.76
N ALA A 47 -16.59 -23.90 -22.18
CA ALA A 47 -15.71 -25.07 -22.08
C ALA A 47 -14.49 -24.95 -23.01
N ALA A 48 -14.68 -24.50 -24.25
CA ALA A 48 -13.56 -24.24 -25.16
C ALA A 48 -12.66 -23.12 -24.66
N ALA A 49 -13.23 -22.03 -24.13
CA ALA A 49 -12.45 -20.94 -23.56
C ALA A 49 -11.54 -21.45 -22.42
N ILE A 50 -12.08 -22.26 -21.51
CA ILE A 50 -11.30 -22.91 -20.43
C ILE A 50 -10.17 -23.76 -21.01
N ARG A 51 -10.44 -24.61 -22.02
CA ARG A 51 -9.40 -25.48 -22.62
C ARG A 51 -8.22 -24.67 -23.18
N TYR A 52 -8.48 -23.59 -23.91
CA TYR A 52 -7.40 -22.76 -24.49
C TYR A 52 -6.58 -22.03 -23.42
N LEU A 53 -7.22 -21.57 -22.34
CA LEU A 53 -6.54 -20.90 -21.24
C LEU A 53 -5.77 -21.89 -20.35
N GLU A 54 -6.22 -23.13 -20.24
CA GLU A 54 -5.46 -24.20 -19.59
C GLU A 54 -4.21 -24.58 -20.39
N ASP A 55 -4.31 -24.69 -21.71
CA ASP A 55 -3.14 -24.84 -22.60
C ASP A 55 -2.21 -23.64 -22.43
N LEU A 56 -2.77 -22.43 -22.48
CA LEU A 56 -2.30 -21.18 -21.89
C LEU A 56 -1.27 -21.37 -20.78
N ASN A 57 -1.82 -21.68 -19.62
CA ASN A 57 -1.09 -21.75 -18.37
C ASN A 57 -0.09 -22.90 -18.33
N LYS A 58 -0.38 -24.04 -18.98
CA LYS A 58 0.54 -25.19 -19.05
C LYS A 58 1.86 -24.86 -19.76
N ARG A 59 1.85 -23.93 -20.71
CA ARG A 59 3.06 -23.50 -21.44
C ARG A 59 4.02 -22.65 -20.62
N ASN A 60 3.57 -22.12 -19.48
CA ASN A 60 4.39 -21.31 -18.55
C ASN A 60 5.19 -20.19 -19.25
N LEU A 61 4.54 -19.47 -20.16
CA LEU A 61 5.16 -18.42 -20.95
C LEU A 61 5.30 -17.12 -20.14
N ASP A 62 6.47 -16.48 -20.23
CA ASP A 62 6.64 -15.10 -19.78
C ASP A 62 6.27 -14.13 -20.91
N THR A 63 5.13 -13.47 -20.74
CA THR A 63 4.66 -12.40 -21.62
C THR A 63 4.59 -11.06 -20.92
N SER A 64 5.24 -10.93 -19.76
CA SER A 64 5.22 -9.68 -19.00
C SER A 64 5.96 -8.58 -19.77
N THR A 65 5.35 -7.41 -19.87
CA THR A 65 5.96 -6.23 -20.49
C THR A 65 5.62 -5.00 -19.66
N ARG A 66 6.58 -4.10 -19.47
CA ARG A 66 6.37 -2.89 -18.66
C ARG A 66 5.35 -1.99 -19.36
N GLY A 67 4.17 -1.83 -18.76
CA GLY A 67 3.09 -1.00 -19.30
C GLY A 67 2.48 -1.54 -20.60
N GLY A 68 2.73 -2.81 -20.94
CA GLY A 68 2.22 -3.46 -22.14
C GLY A 68 1.33 -4.67 -21.82
N PRO A 69 0.79 -5.33 -22.86
CA PRO A 69 -0.11 -6.46 -22.68
C PRO A 69 0.60 -7.66 -22.05
N ASN A 70 -0.15 -8.39 -21.22
CA ASN A 70 0.32 -9.61 -20.56
C ASN A 70 -0.69 -10.75 -20.73
N PRO A 71 -0.83 -11.33 -21.93
CA PRO A 71 -1.83 -12.37 -22.21
C PRO A 71 -1.68 -13.63 -21.34
N ALA A 72 -0.46 -14.04 -21.00
CA ALA A 72 -0.25 -15.16 -20.06
C ALA A 72 -0.67 -14.78 -18.62
N GLY A 73 -0.48 -13.52 -18.23
CA GLY A 73 -1.03 -12.98 -16.97
C GLY A 73 -2.55 -12.98 -16.94
N LEU A 74 -3.19 -12.51 -18.03
CA LEU A 74 -4.64 -12.50 -18.18
C LEU A 74 -5.23 -13.90 -18.08
N ALA A 75 -4.61 -14.90 -18.71
CA ALA A 75 -5.05 -16.29 -18.65
C ALA A 75 -4.97 -16.87 -17.22
N ARG A 76 -3.92 -16.51 -16.46
CA ARG A 76 -3.78 -16.88 -15.05
C ARG A 76 -4.84 -16.23 -14.17
N GLU A 77 -5.24 -15.00 -14.48
CA GLU A 77 -6.27 -14.28 -13.73
C GLU A 77 -7.69 -14.80 -14.03
N VAL A 78 -8.03 -14.97 -15.30
CA VAL A 78 -9.41 -15.24 -15.71
C VAL A 78 -9.84 -16.71 -15.54
N LEU A 79 -8.89 -17.64 -15.60
CA LEU A 79 -9.20 -19.07 -15.57
C LEU A 79 -9.89 -19.51 -14.27
N PRO A 80 -9.44 -19.11 -13.06
CA PRO A 80 -10.13 -19.41 -11.80
C PRO A 80 -11.57 -18.88 -11.78
N TRP A 81 -11.78 -17.64 -12.23
CA TRP A 81 -13.12 -17.06 -12.36
C TRP A 81 -14.02 -17.87 -13.29
N LEU A 82 -13.51 -18.32 -14.43
CA LEU A 82 -14.28 -19.17 -15.35
C LEU A 82 -14.62 -20.52 -14.72
N LYS A 83 -13.73 -21.11 -13.93
CA LYS A 83 -14.00 -22.38 -13.24
C LYS A 83 -14.96 -22.22 -12.05
N GLY A 84 -15.08 -21.00 -11.52
CA GLY A 84 -15.76 -20.71 -10.27
C GLY A 84 -14.83 -20.91 -9.07
N LEU A 85 -14.88 -19.99 -8.12
CA LEU A 85 -14.04 -20.06 -6.92
C LEU A 85 -14.53 -21.13 -5.96
N THR A 86 -13.59 -21.84 -5.34
CA THR A 86 -13.88 -22.78 -4.24
C THR A 86 -14.15 -22.07 -2.91
N LEU A 87 -13.75 -20.80 -2.80
CA LEU A 87 -13.66 -20.02 -1.56
C LEU A 87 -12.65 -20.57 -0.54
N ASP A 88 -11.72 -21.42 -0.99
CA ASP A 88 -10.68 -22.07 -0.19
C ASP A 88 -9.36 -22.17 -0.98
N GLU A 89 -9.05 -21.14 -1.74
CA GLU A 89 -7.89 -21.02 -2.62
C GLU A 89 -6.59 -20.78 -1.85
N LEU A 90 -6.67 -20.01 -0.77
CA LEU A 90 -5.60 -19.67 0.17
C LEU A 90 -5.59 -20.58 1.41
N LYS A 91 -6.59 -21.46 1.56
CA LYS A 91 -6.76 -22.35 2.73
C LYS A 91 -6.93 -21.60 4.05
N LEU A 92 -7.60 -20.44 4.02
CA LEU A 92 -7.84 -19.62 5.21
C LEU A 92 -9.09 -20.07 5.99
N PRO A 93 -9.11 -19.90 7.32
CA PRO A 93 -7.98 -19.55 8.16
C PRO A 93 -7.04 -20.77 8.33
N VAL A 94 -5.75 -20.52 8.50
CA VAL A 94 -4.78 -21.57 8.88
C VAL A 94 -4.78 -21.74 10.39
N GLU A 95 -4.58 -20.66 11.15
CA GLU A 95 -4.61 -20.64 12.62
C GLU A 95 -5.16 -19.31 13.15
N THR A 96 -5.93 -19.35 14.24
CA THR A 96 -6.53 -18.15 14.86
C THR A 96 -6.49 -18.18 16.39
N GLY A 97 -5.99 -19.27 16.98
CA GLY A 97 -6.12 -19.55 18.42
C GLY A 97 -7.58 -19.73 18.85
N SER A 98 -8.47 -20.09 17.92
CA SER A 98 -9.92 -20.15 18.13
C SER A 98 -10.49 -18.84 18.68
N LYS A 99 -9.99 -17.71 18.17
CA LYS A 99 -10.46 -16.36 18.48
C LYS A 99 -10.74 -15.60 17.19
N ALA A 100 -11.60 -14.59 17.27
CA ALA A 100 -11.90 -13.75 16.12
C ALA A 100 -10.68 -12.92 15.67
N PHE A 101 -10.61 -12.66 14.37
CA PHE A 101 -9.70 -11.69 13.75
C PHE A 101 -10.49 -10.79 12.77
N PRO A 102 -10.32 -9.46 12.80
CA PRO A 102 -9.65 -8.65 13.82
C PRO A 102 -10.19 -8.82 15.24
N LEU A 103 -9.50 -8.25 16.24
CA LEU A 103 -9.97 -8.19 17.64
C LEU A 103 -11.37 -7.54 17.73
N PRO A 104 -12.37 -8.23 18.27
CA PRO A 104 -13.70 -7.67 18.42
C PRO A 104 -13.74 -6.48 19.38
N GLN A 105 -14.70 -5.59 19.17
CA GLN A 105 -15.03 -4.51 20.11
C GLN A 105 -15.42 -5.07 21.48
N GLU A 106 -16.34 -6.03 21.51
CA GLU A 106 -16.79 -6.72 22.72
C GLU A 106 -16.73 -8.23 22.54
N ALA A 107 -15.92 -8.91 23.36
CA ALA A 107 -15.86 -10.37 23.36
C ALA A 107 -15.70 -10.95 24.77
N LYS A 108 -16.48 -12.00 25.06
CA LYS A 108 -16.36 -12.84 26.25
C LYS A 108 -16.05 -14.26 25.83
N TYR A 109 -14.80 -14.66 26.00
CA TYR A 109 -14.35 -16.02 25.70
C TYR A 109 -14.33 -16.86 26.98
N THR A 110 -14.73 -18.14 26.86
CA THR A 110 -14.49 -19.14 27.90
C THR A 110 -13.33 -20.06 27.49
N ASP A 111 -12.84 -20.89 28.40
CA ASP A 111 -11.87 -21.95 28.08
C ASP A 111 -12.55 -23.27 27.67
N ALA A 112 -13.89 -23.28 27.61
CA ALA A 112 -14.66 -24.43 27.18
C ALA A 112 -14.92 -24.39 25.67
N PHE A 113 -15.02 -25.59 25.09
CA PHE A 113 -15.30 -25.80 23.67
C PHE A 113 -16.53 -26.68 23.48
N ALA A 114 -17.30 -26.38 22.45
CA ALA A 114 -18.43 -27.18 22.01
C ALA A 114 -17.98 -28.12 20.87
N PRO A 115 -18.20 -29.44 20.98
CA PRO A 115 -17.87 -30.38 19.91
C PRO A 115 -18.64 -30.08 18.62
N LEU A 116 -17.95 -30.12 17.47
CA LEU A 116 -18.49 -29.87 16.13
C LEU A 116 -18.28 -31.09 15.20
N ALA A 117 -18.54 -32.31 15.67
CA ALA A 117 -18.42 -33.48 14.81
C ALA A 117 -19.36 -33.40 13.58
N SER A 118 -20.59 -32.94 13.79
CA SER A 118 -21.51 -32.55 12.73
C SER A 118 -22.36 -31.35 13.15
N VAL A 119 -22.82 -30.58 12.17
CA VAL A 119 -23.61 -29.36 12.38
C VAL A 119 -24.82 -29.29 11.45
N LYS A 120 -25.89 -28.67 11.95
CA LYS A 120 -27.07 -28.29 11.18
C LYS A 120 -27.00 -26.80 10.90
N ILE A 121 -27.27 -26.38 9.67
CA ILE A 121 -27.39 -24.95 9.33
C ILE A 121 -28.87 -24.60 9.28
N ALA A 122 -29.29 -23.63 10.08
CA ALA A 122 -30.64 -23.09 10.11
C ALA A 122 -30.61 -21.65 9.55
N PRO A 123 -30.91 -21.48 8.25
CA PRO A 123 -30.96 -20.16 7.64
C PRO A 123 -32.22 -19.41 8.08
N GLY A 124 -32.05 -18.20 8.57
CA GLY A 124 -33.11 -17.26 8.95
C GLY A 124 -33.43 -16.27 7.84
N LYS A 125 -33.91 -15.08 8.23
CA LYS A 125 -34.46 -14.09 7.29
C LYS A 125 -33.40 -13.64 6.26
N GLY A 126 -33.72 -13.81 4.98
CA GLY A 126 -32.89 -13.34 3.86
C GLY A 126 -31.66 -14.21 3.56
N ILE A 127 -31.59 -15.43 4.11
CA ILE A 127 -30.55 -16.42 3.81
C ILE A 127 -31.19 -17.60 3.09
N ASN A 128 -30.75 -17.87 1.86
CA ASN A 128 -31.22 -19.02 1.08
C ASN A 128 -30.23 -20.20 1.23
N PRO A 129 -30.63 -21.46 0.93
CA PRO A 129 -29.72 -22.60 1.01
C PRO A 129 -28.45 -22.50 0.15
N ASP A 130 -28.53 -21.80 -0.98
CA ASP A 130 -27.43 -21.56 -1.93
C ASP A 130 -26.69 -20.24 -1.68
N ASP A 131 -26.96 -19.56 -0.56
CA ASP A 131 -26.29 -18.32 -0.19
C ASP A 131 -24.77 -18.51 -0.06
N ALA A 132 -24.00 -17.53 -0.54
CA ALA A 132 -22.54 -17.60 -0.54
C ALA A 132 -21.93 -17.77 0.86
N ARG A 133 -22.58 -17.23 1.90
CA ARG A 133 -22.15 -17.38 3.30
C ARG A 133 -22.36 -18.82 3.79
N VAL A 134 -23.45 -19.47 3.37
CA VAL A 134 -23.71 -20.89 3.65
C VAL A 134 -22.72 -21.78 2.91
N LYS A 135 -22.43 -21.47 1.63
CA LYS A 135 -21.42 -22.17 0.82
C LYS A 135 -20.03 -22.06 1.45
N LEU A 136 -19.61 -20.84 1.85
CA LEU A 136 -18.34 -20.61 2.56
C LEU A 136 -18.24 -21.50 3.81
N LEU A 137 -19.27 -21.49 4.66
CA LEU A 137 -19.28 -22.30 5.88
C LEU A 137 -19.15 -23.80 5.58
N LYS A 138 -19.92 -24.31 4.61
CA LYS A 138 -19.85 -25.71 4.16
C LYS A 138 -18.46 -26.07 3.63
N THR A 139 -17.87 -25.24 2.78
CA THR A 139 -16.53 -25.46 2.22
C THR A 139 -15.48 -25.54 3.33
N LYS A 140 -15.49 -24.59 4.29
CA LYS A 140 -14.51 -24.57 5.38
C LYS A 140 -14.69 -25.74 6.34
N PHE A 141 -15.93 -26.06 6.68
CA PHE A 141 -16.21 -27.18 7.58
C PHE A 141 -15.86 -28.52 6.96
N ALA A 142 -16.09 -28.69 5.65
CA ALA A 142 -15.61 -29.86 4.92
C ALA A 142 -14.08 -29.99 4.98
N ARG A 143 -13.32 -28.89 4.82
CA ARG A 143 -11.86 -28.88 5.00
C ARG A 143 -11.44 -29.28 6.43
N PHE A 144 -12.18 -28.84 7.44
CA PHE A 144 -11.93 -29.20 8.84
C PHE A 144 -12.41 -30.62 9.20
N GLY A 145 -13.04 -31.34 8.27
CA GLY A 145 -13.61 -32.66 8.52
C GLY A 145 -14.83 -32.64 9.46
N ILE A 146 -15.58 -31.55 9.42
CA ILE A 146 -16.86 -31.31 10.11
C ILE A 146 -17.99 -31.55 9.11
N LYS A 147 -18.94 -32.43 9.44
CA LYS A 147 -20.06 -32.75 8.55
C LYS A 147 -21.19 -31.72 8.70
N VAL A 148 -21.87 -31.41 7.60
CA VAL A 148 -23.10 -30.60 7.61
C VAL A 148 -24.28 -31.50 7.27
N GLU A 149 -25.20 -31.68 8.22
CA GLU A 149 -26.35 -32.60 8.11
C GLU A 149 -27.54 -32.12 8.96
N ASP A 150 -28.77 -32.40 8.52
CA ASP A 150 -29.99 -31.84 9.14
C ASP A 150 -30.31 -32.41 10.53
N GLY A 151 -29.79 -33.60 10.85
CA GLY A 151 -29.98 -34.29 12.13
C GLY A 151 -28.88 -34.01 13.17
N ALA A 152 -27.92 -33.13 12.86
CA ALA A 152 -26.82 -32.85 13.75
C ALA A 152 -27.27 -32.15 15.05
N PRO A 153 -26.66 -32.49 16.21
CA PRO A 153 -27.04 -31.93 17.50
C PRO A 153 -26.63 -30.45 17.66
N PHE A 154 -25.58 -30.01 16.96
CA PHE A 154 -25.11 -28.63 17.00
C PHE A 154 -25.77 -27.80 15.89
N THR A 155 -26.63 -26.84 16.26
CA THR A 155 -27.33 -25.99 15.27
C THR A 155 -26.65 -24.63 15.12
N ILE A 156 -26.44 -24.21 13.88
CA ILE A 156 -25.94 -22.88 13.50
C ILE A 156 -27.10 -22.07 12.93
N SER A 157 -27.61 -21.15 13.72
CA SER A 157 -28.68 -20.22 13.34
C SER A 157 -28.11 -18.96 12.70
N ILE A 158 -28.52 -18.62 11.47
CA ILE A 158 -28.01 -17.44 10.75
C ILE A 158 -29.15 -16.45 10.50
N ASN A 159 -29.12 -15.27 11.11
CA ASN A 159 -30.15 -14.22 10.99
C ASN A 159 -31.58 -14.67 11.36
N GLU A 160 -31.70 -15.52 12.39
CA GLU A 160 -33.01 -15.90 12.95
C GLU A 160 -33.57 -14.87 13.96
N GLY A 161 -32.82 -13.80 14.29
CA GLY A 161 -33.28 -12.78 15.24
C GLY A 161 -33.22 -13.20 16.71
N LYS A 162 -32.49 -14.27 17.04
CA LYS A 162 -32.35 -14.81 18.42
C LYS A 162 -31.44 -13.96 19.31
N ILE A 163 -30.53 -13.18 18.72
CA ILE A 163 -29.68 -12.19 19.38
C ILE A 163 -29.71 -10.90 18.56
N ALA A 164 -29.37 -9.76 19.18
CA ALA A 164 -29.33 -8.46 18.50
C ALA A 164 -27.90 -8.08 18.10
N ALA A 165 -27.68 -7.79 16.81
CA ALA A 165 -26.46 -7.16 16.34
C ALA A 165 -26.40 -5.67 16.75
N PRO A 166 -25.21 -5.10 16.98
CA PRO A 166 -25.02 -3.66 17.12
C PRO A 166 -25.59 -2.89 15.92
N ALA A 167 -26.27 -1.77 16.16
CA ALA A 167 -26.82 -0.90 15.11
C ALA A 167 -25.72 0.00 14.51
N LYS A 168 -24.73 -0.64 13.89
CA LYS A 168 -23.56 -0.02 13.24
C LYS A 168 -23.39 -0.66 11.86
N GLU A 169 -22.89 0.09 10.89
CA GLU A 169 -22.49 -0.45 9.59
C GLU A 169 -21.52 -1.62 9.81
N GLU A 170 -21.71 -2.71 9.08
CA GLU A 170 -20.96 -3.97 9.21
C GLU A 170 -21.09 -4.67 10.59
N GLY A 171 -21.95 -4.17 11.47
CA GLY A 171 -22.11 -4.67 12.83
C GLY A 171 -22.69 -6.09 12.87
N TYR A 172 -22.23 -6.90 13.82
CA TYR A 172 -22.69 -8.28 14.00
C TYR A 172 -22.57 -8.78 15.44
N ALA A 173 -23.23 -9.91 15.71
CA ALA A 173 -23.14 -10.63 16.96
C ALA A 173 -23.01 -12.14 16.71
N VAL A 174 -22.23 -12.81 17.56
CA VAL A 174 -22.03 -14.26 17.58
C VAL A 174 -22.16 -14.75 19.02
N SER A 175 -22.98 -15.77 19.24
CA SER A 175 -23.02 -16.50 20.51
C SER A 175 -22.81 -17.99 20.23
N VAL A 176 -21.82 -18.60 20.88
CA VAL A 176 -21.53 -20.04 20.78
C VAL A 176 -21.74 -20.67 22.15
N THR A 177 -22.58 -21.69 22.20
CA THR A 177 -22.89 -22.47 23.40
C THR A 177 -22.55 -23.95 23.16
N ARG A 178 -22.75 -24.81 24.17
CA ARG A 178 -22.56 -26.27 24.01
C ARG A 178 -23.44 -26.89 22.92
N ASN A 179 -24.61 -26.31 22.65
CA ASN A 179 -25.64 -26.91 21.81
C ASN A 179 -25.77 -26.25 20.41
N GLY A 180 -25.06 -25.15 20.16
CA GLY A 180 -25.19 -24.43 18.91
C GLY A 180 -24.55 -23.05 18.89
N ALA A 181 -24.59 -22.44 17.72
CA ALA A 181 -24.15 -21.07 17.47
C ALA A 181 -25.28 -20.23 16.89
N VAL A 182 -25.38 -18.97 17.32
CA VAL A 182 -26.31 -17.98 16.79
C VAL A 182 -25.52 -16.84 16.19
N LEU A 183 -25.77 -16.55 14.92
CA LEU A 183 -25.10 -15.53 14.11
C LEU A 183 -26.13 -14.49 13.68
N GLN A 184 -25.89 -13.22 13.97
CA GLN A 184 -26.77 -12.11 13.55
C GLN A 184 -25.93 -10.97 12.98
N GLY A 185 -26.24 -10.56 11.74
CA GLY A 185 -25.74 -9.31 11.16
C GLY A 185 -26.73 -8.17 11.30
N HIS A 186 -26.22 -6.93 11.35
CA HIS A 186 -27.00 -5.70 11.15
C HIS A 186 -27.39 -5.53 9.68
N ASP A 187 -26.45 -5.83 8.79
CA ASP A 187 -26.59 -5.75 7.35
C ASP A 187 -26.00 -7.01 6.67
N LYS A 188 -25.92 -7.01 5.33
CA LYS A 188 -25.44 -8.16 4.55
C LYS A 188 -24.01 -8.54 4.92
N ILE A 189 -23.12 -7.55 5.05
CA ILE A 189 -21.69 -7.77 5.31
C ILE A 189 -21.43 -8.10 6.78
N GLY A 190 -22.17 -7.52 7.72
CA GLY A 190 -22.15 -7.94 9.12
C GLY A 190 -22.55 -9.41 9.29
N THR A 191 -23.52 -9.89 8.51
CA THR A 191 -23.85 -11.32 8.48
C THR A 191 -22.67 -12.17 7.98
N THR A 192 -21.95 -11.70 6.95
CA THR A 192 -20.71 -12.32 6.48
C THR A 192 -19.67 -12.37 7.61
N TRP A 193 -19.48 -11.27 8.34
CA TRP A 193 -18.55 -11.20 9.48
C TRP A 193 -18.92 -12.13 10.63
N ALA A 194 -20.20 -12.34 10.91
CA ALA A 194 -20.64 -13.34 11.88
C ALA A 194 -20.25 -14.77 11.45
N VAL A 195 -20.43 -15.12 10.17
CA VAL A 195 -20.06 -16.43 9.61
C VAL A 195 -18.54 -16.63 9.61
N VAL A 196 -17.78 -15.65 9.14
CA VAL A 196 -16.30 -15.68 9.18
C VAL A 196 -15.80 -15.85 10.62
N THR A 197 -16.39 -15.12 11.56
CA THR A 197 -16.02 -15.21 12.98
C THR A 197 -16.28 -16.60 13.53
N LEU A 198 -17.43 -17.23 13.23
CA LEU A 198 -17.66 -18.62 13.63
C LEU A 198 -16.58 -19.56 13.08
N ILE A 199 -16.18 -19.40 11.81
CA ILE A 199 -15.12 -20.22 11.19
C ILE A 199 -13.79 -20.02 11.94
N GLN A 200 -13.46 -18.79 12.33
CA GLN A 200 -12.25 -18.46 13.10
C GLN A 200 -12.30 -18.99 14.55
N LEU A 201 -13.48 -19.23 15.13
CA LEU A 201 -13.63 -19.78 16.49
C LEU A 201 -13.43 -21.31 16.55
N VAL A 202 -13.31 -21.98 15.40
CA VAL A 202 -13.12 -23.44 15.33
C VAL A 202 -11.66 -23.79 15.64
N ASP A 203 -11.46 -24.62 16.66
CA ASP A 203 -10.28 -25.47 16.79
C ASP A 203 -10.38 -26.60 15.75
N GLN A 204 -9.61 -26.46 14.68
CA GLN A 204 -9.65 -27.39 13.55
C GLN A 204 -9.14 -28.79 13.93
N ALA A 205 -8.17 -28.88 14.84
CA ALA A 205 -7.56 -30.16 15.24
C ALA A 205 -8.53 -30.98 16.09
N ASN A 206 -9.22 -30.33 17.02
CA ASN A 206 -10.17 -30.97 17.92
C ASN A 206 -11.61 -30.97 17.41
N LYS A 207 -11.87 -30.33 16.25
CA LYS A 207 -13.20 -30.17 15.65
C LYS A 207 -14.20 -29.63 16.67
N ALA A 208 -13.85 -28.51 17.29
CA ALA A 208 -14.66 -27.90 18.34
C ALA A 208 -14.67 -26.38 18.20
N ALA A 209 -15.77 -25.71 18.54
CA ALA A 209 -15.83 -24.25 18.57
C ALA A 209 -15.69 -23.73 19.99
N ARG A 210 -14.92 -22.65 20.14
CA ARG A 210 -14.79 -21.97 21.44
C ARG A 210 -16.13 -21.37 21.87
N ILE A 211 -16.54 -21.63 23.11
CA ILE A 211 -17.76 -21.04 23.70
C ILE A 211 -17.49 -19.58 24.03
N CYS A 212 -18.31 -18.68 23.48
CA CYS A 212 -18.14 -17.23 23.60
C CYS A 212 -19.42 -16.45 23.31
N ASP A 213 -19.43 -15.19 23.71
CA ASP A 213 -20.35 -14.16 23.24
C ASP A 213 -19.55 -12.98 22.67
N ILE A 214 -19.89 -12.56 21.45
CA ILE A 214 -19.21 -11.49 20.70
C ILE A 214 -20.26 -10.51 20.17
N ARG A 215 -20.02 -9.21 20.33
CA ARG A 215 -20.73 -8.11 19.68
C ARG A 215 -19.68 -7.21 19.06
N ASP A 216 -19.77 -6.97 17.76
CA ASP A 216 -18.61 -6.43 17.04
C ASP A 216 -19.00 -5.59 15.82
N TRP A 217 -18.13 -4.64 15.49
CA TRP A 217 -18.23 -3.70 14.37
C TRP A 217 -16.86 -3.03 14.14
N PRO A 218 -16.55 -2.55 12.93
CA PRO A 218 -15.33 -1.77 12.69
C PRO A 218 -15.49 -0.31 13.17
N GLU A 219 -14.39 0.31 13.61
CA GLU A 219 -14.33 1.77 13.77
C GLU A 219 -14.37 2.50 12.43
N THR A 220 -13.71 1.95 11.40
CA THR A 220 -13.71 2.46 10.03
C THR A 220 -14.35 1.45 9.08
N PRO A 221 -15.53 1.71 8.51
CA PRO A 221 -16.05 0.92 7.39
C PRO A 221 -15.24 1.19 6.12
N GLN A 222 -15.45 0.42 5.05
CA GLN A 222 -14.74 0.56 3.77
C GLN A 222 -13.21 0.51 3.88
N ARG A 223 -12.67 -0.65 4.23
CA ARG A 223 -11.22 -0.88 4.38
C ARG A 223 -10.72 -2.03 3.53
N GLY A 224 -9.62 -1.81 2.81
CA GLY A 224 -9.04 -2.86 1.96
C GLY A 224 -8.04 -2.39 0.90
N PRO A 225 -7.55 -3.32 0.07
CA PRO A 225 -6.50 -3.06 -0.92
C PRO A 225 -7.01 -2.37 -2.19
N LEU A 226 -6.17 -1.55 -2.80
CA LEU A 226 -6.45 -0.92 -4.10
C LEU A 226 -6.12 -1.80 -5.32
N MET A 227 -5.47 -2.95 -5.13
CA MET A 227 -5.17 -3.91 -6.20
C MET A 227 -5.45 -5.33 -5.72
N SER A 228 -5.97 -6.18 -6.60
CA SER A 228 -6.40 -7.53 -6.24
C SER A 228 -6.32 -8.52 -7.40
N ASP A 229 -6.36 -9.81 -7.05
CA ASP A 229 -6.72 -10.93 -7.93
C ASP A 229 -7.85 -11.78 -7.34
N TRP A 230 -8.22 -12.84 -8.05
CA TRP A 230 -9.21 -13.84 -7.64
C TRP A 230 -9.07 -14.44 -6.24
N ARG A 231 -7.86 -14.53 -5.68
CA ARG A 231 -7.64 -15.04 -4.31
C ARG A 231 -8.00 -14.00 -3.25
N SER A 232 -8.14 -12.73 -3.65
CA SER A 232 -8.41 -11.62 -2.74
C SER A 232 -9.80 -11.67 -2.11
N VAL A 233 -10.77 -12.38 -2.70
CA VAL A 233 -12.08 -12.59 -2.07
C VAL A 233 -11.92 -13.33 -0.74
N GLU A 234 -11.15 -14.42 -0.74
CA GLU A 234 -10.89 -15.17 0.49
C GLU A 234 -10.03 -14.38 1.47
N ALA A 235 -8.99 -13.69 1.00
CA ALA A 235 -8.18 -12.82 1.86
C ALA A 235 -9.03 -11.71 2.50
N ALA A 236 -9.91 -11.07 1.74
CA ALA A 236 -10.83 -10.04 2.24
C ALA A 236 -11.78 -10.60 3.30
N LEU A 237 -12.35 -11.79 3.07
CA LEU A 237 -13.23 -12.45 4.03
C LEU A 237 -12.55 -12.62 5.40
N PHE A 238 -11.37 -13.22 5.43
CA PHE A 238 -10.71 -13.57 6.71
C PHE A 238 -9.94 -12.42 7.36
N THR A 239 -9.68 -11.34 6.63
CA THR A 239 -9.17 -10.07 7.19
C THR A 239 -10.28 -9.06 7.49
N LYS A 240 -11.54 -9.46 7.24
CA LYS A 240 -12.74 -8.63 7.25
C LYS A 240 -12.68 -7.39 6.37
N SER A 241 -11.86 -7.35 5.31
CA SER A 241 -11.77 -6.19 4.41
C SER A 241 -13.12 -5.97 3.72
N SER A 242 -13.74 -4.81 3.93
CA SER A 242 -15.09 -4.49 3.43
C SER A 242 -15.11 -3.79 2.08
N MET A 243 -13.93 -3.44 1.58
CA MET A 243 -13.72 -3.09 0.18
C MET A 243 -12.55 -3.87 -0.41
N VAL A 244 -12.60 -4.09 -1.71
CA VAL A 244 -11.48 -4.57 -2.54
C VAL A 244 -11.51 -3.72 -3.82
N ALA A 245 -10.36 -3.37 -4.37
CA ALA A 245 -10.33 -2.67 -5.64
C ALA A 245 -9.28 -3.24 -6.58
N ASP A 246 -9.40 -2.84 -7.83
CA ASP A 246 -8.35 -2.95 -8.82
C ASP A 246 -8.32 -1.64 -9.63
N GLN A 247 -7.15 -1.01 -9.71
CA GLN A 247 -6.95 0.27 -10.39
C GLN A 247 -6.85 0.14 -11.92
N GLU A 248 -6.59 -1.07 -12.43
CA GLU A 248 -6.26 -1.28 -13.86
C GLU A 248 -7.07 -2.40 -14.52
N THR A 249 -8.39 -2.43 -14.31
CA THR A 249 -9.21 -3.59 -14.70
C THR A 249 -9.27 -3.86 -16.21
N LEU A 250 -9.16 -2.83 -17.09
CA LEU A 250 -9.09 -3.03 -18.56
C LEU A 250 -7.83 -2.45 -19.23
N THR A 251 -7.11 -1.53 -18.55
CA THR A 251 -6.02 -0.72 -19.11
C THR A 251 -4.94 -1.50 -19.85
N GLN A 252 -4.58 -2.67 -19.32
CA GLN A 252 -3.40 -3.36 -19.82
C GLN A 252 -3.66 -4.08 -21.15
N ASN A 253 -4.89 -4.14 -21.69
CA ASN A 253 -5.17 -5.06 -22.78
C ASN A 253 -6.28 -4.65 -23.79
N TRP A 254 -6.11 -3.60 -24.59
CA TRP A 254 -6.84 -3.47 -25.88
C TRP A 254 -8.37 -3.25 -25.84
N GLY A 255 -8.99 -2.77 -24.75
CA GLY A 255 -10.41 -2.36 -24.72
C GLY A 255 -11.41 -3.46 -24.32
N GLU A 256 -12.71 -3.21 -24.49
CA GLU A 256 -13.82 -4.07 -24.02
C GLU A 256 -13.97 -5.37 -24.84
N THR A 257 -13.35 -6.46 -24.40
CA THR A 257 -13.66 -7.82 -24.88
C THR A 257 -14.39 -8.63 -23.80
N PRO A 258 -15.11 -9.71 -24.17
CA PRO A 258 -15.85 -10.51 -23.20
C PRO A 258 -15.00 -11.06 -22.06
N LEU A 259 -13.80 -11.59 -22.35
CA LEU A 259 -12.93 -12.16 -21.31
C LEU A 259 -12.44 -11.08 -20.36
N ARG A 260 -12.19 -9.86 -20.86
CA ARG A 260 -11.72 -8.72 -20.06
C ARG A 260 -12.85 -8.10 -19.25
N LEU A 261 -14.03 -7.94 -19.84
CA LEU A 261 -15.21 -7.59 -19.06
C LEU A 261 -15.49 -8.65 -18.00
N PHE A 262 -15.28 -9.93 -18.29
CA PHE A 262 -15.43 -11.00 -17.32
C PHE A 262 -14.45 -10.86 -16.15
N THR A 263 -13.18 -10.48 -16.38
CA THR A 263 -12.22 -10.18 -15.30
C THR A 263 -12.59 -8.94 -14.48
N VAL A 264 -13.50 -8.09 -14.93
CA VAL A 264 -14.03 -6.97 -14.12
C VAL A 264 -15.31 -7.36 -13.39
N LEU A 265 -16.24 -7.99 -14.11
CA LEU A 265 -17.59 -8.25 -13.61
C LEU A 265 -17.64 -9.43 -12.63
N GLU A 266 -16.80 -10.44 -12.79
CA GLU A 266 -16.83 -11.61 -11.89
C GLU A 266 -16.32 -11.31 -10.48
N PRO A 267 -15.24 -10.53 -10.28
CA PRO A 267 -14.89 -10.01 -8.96
C PRO A 267 -16.02 -9.19 -8.33
N CYS A 268 -16.71 -8.35 -9.12
CA CYS A 268 -17.86 -7.56 -8.65
C CYS A 268 -18.95 -8.47 -8.07
N ARG A 269 -19.38 -9.49 -8.83
CA ARG A 269 -20.42 -10.44 -8.39
C ARG A 269 -19.98 -11.19 -7.14
N SER A 270 -18.77 -11.72 -7.16
CA SER A 270 -18.24 -12.54 -6.07
C SER A 270 -18.12 -11.75 -4.76
N CYS A 271 -17.66 -10.49 -4.80
CA CYS A 271 -17.62 -9.63 -3.62
C CYS A 271 -19.03 -9.22 -3.16
N ALA A 272 -19.91 -8.87 -4.10
CA ALA A 272 -21.27 -8.46 -3.81
C ALA A 272 -22.10 -9.56 -3.13
N GLU A 273 -21.86 -10.84 -3.42
CA GLU A 273 -22.47 -11.97 -2.72
C GLU A 273 -22.24 -11.93 -1.21
N PHE A 274 -21.10 -11.40 -0.77
CA PHE A 274 -20.73 -11.23 0.64
C PHE A 274 -21.00 -9.83 1.21
N GLY A 275 -21.46 -8.89 0.37
CA GLY A 275 -21.61 -7.48 0.75
C GLY A 275 -20.30 -6.69 0.77
N ILE A 276 -19.20 -7.26 0.24
CA ILE A 276 -17.91 -6.58 0.09
C ILE A 276 -18.01 -5.66 -1.13
N ASN A 277 -17.56 -4.41 -0.98
CA ASN A 277 -17.59 -3.41 -2.04
C ASN A 277 -16.40 -3.62 -2.97
N PHE A 278 -16.63 -4.12 -4.19
CA PHE A 278 -15.58 -4.18 -5.21
C PHE A 278 -15.58 -2.90 -6.04
N TYR A 279 -14.48 -2.16 -6.05
CA TYR A 279 -14.32 -0.97 -6.85
C TYR A 279 -13.42 -1.24 -8.07
N ALA A 280 -14.02 -1.16 -9.24
CA ALA A 280 -13.32 -1.27 -10.51
C ALA A 280 -12.82 0.10 -10.97
N GLY A 281 -11.50 0.26 -11.02
CA GLY A 281 -10.81 1.37 -11.64
C GLY A 281 -10.20 0.96 -12.96
N ASP A 282 -10.25 1.85 -13.95
CA ASP A 282 -9.63 1.60 -15.23
C ASP A 282 -9.05 2.87 -15.82
N ARG A 283 -7.72 2.89 -15.89
CA ARG A 283 -6.98 4.00 -16.45
C ARG A 283 -7.26 4.16 -17.94
N SER A 284 -7.73 3.14 -18.67
CA SER A 284 -8.03 3.28 -20.10
C SER A 284 -9.35 3.95 -20.39
N LEU A 285 -10.24 4.02 -19.41
CA LEU A 285 -11.49 4.76 -19.47
C LEU A 285 -11.36 6.15 -18.88
N THR A 286 -10.47 6.33 -17.90
CA THR A 286 -10.41 7.56 -17.09
C THR A 286 -9.15 8.38 -17.33
N MET A 287 -8.00 7.78 -17.66
CA MET A 287 -6.71 8.49 -17.74
C MET A 287 -6.13 8.57 -19.17
N TYR A 288 -6.10 7.44 -19.88
CA TYR A 288 -5.36 7.27 -21.13
C TYR A 288 -6.13 6.47 -22.19
N PRO A 289 -6.60 7.08 -23.31
CA PRO A 289 -6.47 8.49 -23.66
C PRO A 289 -7.34 9.39 -22.77
N LYS A 290 -7.00 10.69 -22.69
CA LYS A 290 -7.86 11.66 -22.01
C LYS A 290 -9.10 11.91 -22.86
N TYR A 291 -10.27 11.45 -22.41
CA TYR A 291 -11.54 11.70 -23.10
C TYR A 291 -12.08 13.11 -22.81
N PRO A 292 -12.71 13.79 -23.79
CA PRO A 292 -13.45 15.03 -23.52
C PRO A 292 -14.73 14.74 -22.75
N LEU A 293 -14.87 15.29 -21.53
CA LEU A 293 -16.09 15.10 -20.73
C LEU A 293 -17.27 15.92 -21.24
N THR A 294 -17.02 16.94 -22.07
CA THR A 294 -18.09 17.66 -22.80
C THR A 294 -18.77 16.83 -23.87
N SER A 295 -18.15 15.72 -24.30
CA SER A 295 -18.71 14.87 -25.35
C SER A 295 -19.75 13.89 -24.79
N GLU A 296 -20.94 13.94 -25.37
CA GLU A 296 -22.00 12.96 -25.09
C GLU A 296 -21.60 11.52 -25.49
N ARG A 297 -20.61 11.36 -26.39
CA ARG A 297 -20.05 10.04 -26.72
C ARG A 297 -19.25 9.47 -25.54
N THR A 298 -18.47 10.31 -24.87
CA THR A 298 -17.75 9.94 -23.63
C THR A 298 -18.74 9.57 -22.53
N PHE A 299 -19.78 10.39 -22.33
CA PHE A 299 -20.87 10.08 -21.38
C PHE A 299 -21.51 8.72 -21.66
N ARG A 300 -21.90 8.43 -22.90
CA ARG A 300 -22.48 7.14 -23.28
C ARG A 300 -21.52 5.97 -23.07
N LEU A 301 -20.24 6.14 -23.36
CA LEU A 301 -19.21 5.12 -23.10
C LEU A 301 -19.12 4.80 -21.60
N HIS A 302 -18.84 5.81 -20.77
CA HIS A 302 -18.72 5.62 -19.32
C HIS A 302 -20.01 5.08 -18.71
N CYS A 303 -21.16 5.66 -19.06
CA CYS A 303 -22.45 5.20 -18.56
C CYS A 303 -22.70 3.73 -18.95
N GLY A 304 -22.35 3.33 -20.19
CA GLY A 304 -22.50 1.95 -20.65
C GLY A 304 -21.64 0.96 -19.86
N VAL A 305 -20.34 1.24 -19.72
CA VAL A 305 -19.41 0.33 -18.99
C VAL A 305 -19.73 0.29 -17.51
N PHE A 306 -19.89 1.45 -16.88
CA PHE A 306 -20.10 1.52 -15.44
C PHE A 306 -21.49 1.00 -15.03
N SER A 307 -22.49 1.07 -15.92
CA SER A 307 -23.77 0.37 -15.68
C SER A 307 -23.59 -1.15 -15.63
N LYS A 308 -22.77 -1.75 -16.51
CA LYS A 308 -22.48 -3.21 -16.45
C LYS A 308 -21.82 -3.59 -15.13
N ILE A 309 -20.88 -2.76 -14.65
CA ILE A 309 -20.22 -2.94 -13.35
C ILE A 309 -21.24 -2.86 -12.22
N ALA A 310 -22.09 -1.83 -12.22
CA ALA A 310 -23.13 -1.63 -11.21
C ALA A 310 -24.17 -2.76 -11.21
N GLU A 311 -24.58 -3.24 -12.38
CA GLU A 311 -25.49 -4.39 -12.55
C GLU A 311 -24.88 -5.70 -12.02
N ALA A 312 -23.55 -5.84 -12.09
CA ALA A 312 -22.81 -6.94 -11.48
C ALA A 312 -22.60 -6.77 -9.97
N GLY A 313 -23.13 -5.72 -9.35
CA GLY A 313 -22.97 -5.42 -7.92
C GLY A 313 -21.67 -4.69 -7.57
N GLY A 314 -20.91 -4.25 -8.57
CA GLY A 314 -19.66 -3.52 -8.40
C GLY A 314 -19.84 -2.00 -8.29
N HIS A 315 -18.72 -1.33 -8.04
CA HIS A 315 -18.58 0.11 -7.88
C HIS A 315 -17.40 0.62 -8.71
N VAL A 316 -17.25 1.94 -8.83
CA VAL A 316 -16.23 2.54 -9.70
C VAL A 316 -15.21 3.36 -8.92
N LEU A 317 -13.92 3.15 -9.23
CA LEU A 317 -12.86 4.13 -8.97
C LEU A 317 -12.71 5.01 -10.22
N PHE A 318 -12.98 6.29 -10.09
CA PHE A 318 -12.76 7.25 -11.16
C PHE A 318 -11.42 7.96 -10.92
N LEU A 319 -10.40 7.64 -11.71
CA LEU A 319 -9.01 8.02 -11.44
C LEU A 319 -8.55 9.19 -12.33
N TYR A 320 -8.18 10.32 -11.71
CA TYR A 320 -7.58 11.49 -12.34
C TYR A 320 -6.25 11.91 -11.70
N ASP A 321 -5.69 11.08 -10.82
CA ASP A 321 -4.35 11.28 -10.27
C ASP A 321 -3.34 11.54 -11.39
N ASP A 322 -2.52 12.57 -11.23
CA ASP A 322 -1.38 12.94 -12.08
C ASP A 322 -1.64 13.25 -13.57
N VAL A 323 -2.88 13.12 -14.09
CA VAL A 323 -3.13 13.17 -15.55
C VAL A 323 -4.20 14.12 -16.03
N ARG A 324 -5.05 14.69 -15.17
CA ARG A 324 -6.17 15.53 -15.66
C ARG A 324 -5.71 16.75 -16.45
N TYR A 325 -4.58 17.36 -16.06
CA TYR A 325 -4.03 18.54 -16.70
C TYR A 325 -2.89 18.19 -17.69
N PRO A 326 -2.74 18.96 -18.80
CA PRO A 326 -3.68 19.96 -19.28
C PRO A 326 -5.02 19.32 -19.67
N LEU A 327 -6.09 20.12 -19.59
CA LEU A 327 -7.45 19.71 -19.96
C LEU A 327 -7.51 19.31 -21.45
N HIS A 328 -8.47 18.47 -21.81
CA HIS A 328 -8.67 18.12 -23.22
C HIS A 328 -9.07 19.37 -24.04
N PRO A 329 -8.57 19.57 -25.26
CA PRO A 329 -8.88 20.78 -26.05
C PRO A 329 -10.37 21.05 -26.26
N GLU A 330 -11.18 20.01 -26.47
CA GLU A 330 -12.65 20.16 -26.58
C GLU A 330 -13.34 20.52 -25.26
N ASP A 331 -12.75 20.19 -24.11
CA ASP A 331 -13.25 20.65 -22.81
C ASP A 331 -13.02 22.15 -22.69
N VAL A 332 -11.79 22.60 -22.99
CA VAL A 332 -11.34 24.01 -22.93
C VAL A 332 -12.21 24.94 -23.78
N LYS A 333 -12.71 24.47 -24.92
CA LYS A 333 -13.62 25.24 -25.81
C LYS A 333 -14.96 25.57 -25.15
N ILE A 334 -15.46 24.70 -24.27
CA ILE A 334 -16.75 24.87 -23.58
C ILE A 334 -16.55 25.58 -22.25
N ASN A 335 -15.60 25.12 -21.45
CA ASN A 335 -15.28 25.70 -20.15
C ASN A 335 -13.80 25.46 -19.81
N LYS A 336 -13.13 26.47 -19.26
CA LYS A 336 -11.73 26.37 -18.82
C LYS A 336 -11.61 25.88 -17.36
N ASN A 337 -12.72 25.80 -16.63
CA ASN A 337 -12.77 25.26 -15.26
C ASN A 337 -12.86 23.73 -15.31
N GLY A 338 -11.81 23.06 -14.81
CA GLY A 338 -11.75 21.61 -14.75
C GLY A 338 -12.65 21.03 -13.65
N ALA A 339 -12.66 21.67 -12.48
CA ALA A 339 -13.35 21.16 -11.30
C ALA A 339 -14.87 21.09 -11.43
N GLY A 340 -15.51 22.18 -11.83
CA GLY A 340 -16.96 22.23 -12.03
C GLY A 340 -17.40 21.30 -13.16
N GLN A 341 -16.55 21.13 -14.18
CA GLN A 341 -16.82 20.17 -15.25
C GLN A 341 -16.74 18.73 -14.73
N ASP A 342 -15.67 18.38 -14.02
CA ASP A 342 -15.48 17.05 -13.43
C ASP A 342 -16.65 16.72 -12.48
N ALA A 343 -16.99 17.65 -11.59
CA ALA A 343 -18.09 17.50 -10.63
C ALA A 343 -19.45 17.31 -11.32
N LYS A 344 -19.85 18.19 -12.25
CA LYS A 344 -21.11 18.06 -12.99
C LYS A 344 -21.18 16.75 -13.78
N TYR A 345 -20.09 16.39 -14.44
CA TYR A 345 -20.02 15.17 -15.24
C TYR A 345 -20.20 13.93 -14.36
N LEU A 346 -19.40 13.82 -13.29
CA LEU A 346 -19.46 12.69 -12.37
C LEU A 346 -20.80 12.61 -11.64
N THR A 347 -21.36 13.73 -11.18
CA THR A 347 -22.70 13.80 -10.59
C THR A 347 -23.76 13.30 -11.57
N ARG A 348 -23.73 13.75 -12.83
CA ARG A 348 -24.68 13.29 -13.86
C ARG A 348 -24.55 11.78 -14.10
N LEU A 349 -23.32 11.29 -14.26
CA LEU A 349 -23.02 9.89 -14.52
C LEU A 349 -23.45 9.00 -13.36
N PHE A 350 -23.08 9.36 -12.14
CA PHE A 350 -23.44 8.66 -10.91
C PHE A 350 -24.95 8.56 -10.73
N ARG A 351 -25.67 9.68 -10.88
CA ARG A 351 -27.14 9.70 -10.77
C ARG A 351 -27.82 8.87 -11.86
N GLU A 352 -27.32 8.92 -13.08
CA GLU A 352 -27.87 8.12 -14.18
C GLU A 352 -27.76 6.62 -13.90
N ILE A 353 -26.59 6.16 -13.47
CA ILE A 353 -26.37 4.75 -13.11
C ILE A 353 -27.26 4.34 -11.94
N ARG A 354 -27.39 5.21 -10.91
CA ARG A 354 -28.22 4.93 -9.73
C ARG A 354 -29.71 4.83 -9.99
N LYS A 355 -30.22 5.32 -11.14
CA LYS A 355 -31.61 5.05 -11.54
C LYS A 355 -31.90 3.56 -11.67
N LYS A 356 -30.90 2.77 -12.10
CA LYS A 356 -31.01 1.31 -12.24
C LYS A 356 -30.34 0.53 -11.11
N ALA A 357 -29.29 1.10 -10.52
CA ALA A 357 -28.55 0.49 -9.42
C ALA A 357 -28.48 1.44 -8.20
N PRO A 358 -29.53 1.56 -7.38
CA PRO A 358 -29.59 2.55 -6.29
C PRO A 358 -28.46 2.44 -5.25
N GLY A 359 -27.88 1.25 -5.08
CA GLY A 359 -26.74 0.97 -4.19
C GLY A 359 -25.36 1.20 -4.83
N PHE A 360 -25.28 1.69 -6.07
CA PHE A 360 -24.01 1.99 -6.73
C PHE A 360 -23.23 3.09 -6.00
N ARG A 361 -21.94 2.85 -5.80
CA ARG A 361 -20.98 3.77 -5.18
C ARG A 361 -19.90 4.18 -6.18
N MET A 362 -19.29 5.33 -5.93
CA MET A 362 -18.19 5.84 -6.73
C MET A 362 -17.20 6.54 -5.81
N ILE A 363 -15.92 6.26 -5.98
CA ILE A 363 -14.83 7.04 -5.38
C ILE A 363 -14.14 7.80 -6.51
N PHE A 364 -13.96 9.11 -6.33
CA PHE A 364 -13.24 9.98 -7.23
C PHE A 364 -11.85 10.28 -6.69
N CYS A 365 -10.81 9.90 -7.45
CA CYS A 365 -9.43 10.38 -7.24
C CYS A 365 -9.23 11.63 -8.07
N GLN A 366 -9.47 12.78 -7.46
CA GLN A 366 -9.26 14.08 -8.07
C GLN A 366 -7.77 14.37 -8.31
N PRO A 367 -7.39 15.28 -9.23
CA PRO A 367 -5.98 15.60 -9.53
C PRO A 367 -5.21 16.13 -8.33
N PHE A 368 -5.92 16.77 -7.40
CA PHE A 368 -5.40 17.42 -6.21
C PHE A 368 -5.74 16.62 -4.95
N TYR A 369 -5.21 15.39 -4.87
CA TYR A 369 -5.56 14.36 -3.88
C TYR A 369 -4.71 14.33 -2.61
N TRP A 370 -4.00 15.43 -2.31
CA TRP A 370 -3.28 15.63 -1.06
C TRP A 370 -3.22 17.12 -0.68
N GLY A 371 -2.85 17.40 0.57
CA GLY A 371 -2.69 18.76 1.08
C GLY A 371 -3.11 18.86 2.56
N PRO A 372 -2.81 19.99 3.23
CA PRO A 372 -2.38 21.27 2.62
C PRO A 372 -0.86 21.40 2.43
N TYR A 373 -0.06 20.55 3.07
CA TYR A 373 1.35 20.81 3.31
C TYR A 373 2.29 20.25 2.23
N TYR A 374 2.10 20.61 0.96
CA TYR A 374 3.19 20.62 -0.04
C TYR A 374 2.78 21.40 -1.30
N ALA A 375 2.07 22.51 -1.07
CA ALA A 375 1.43 23.32 -2.09
C ALA A 375 2.38 23.95 -3.13
N GLY A 376 3.71 23.76 -3.04
CA GLY A 376 4.66 24.29 -4.02
C GLY A 376 4.44 23.74 -5.44
N ILE A 377 4.08 22.46 -5.58
CA ILE A 377 3.74 21.88 -6.89
C ILE A 377 2.38 22.38 -7.39
N PHE A 378 1.41 22.57 -6.48
CA PHE A 378 0.13 23.18 -6.83
C PHE A 378 0.31 24.64 -7.27
N LYS A 379 1.14 25.41 -6.57
CA LYS A 379 1.57 26.77 -6.98
C LYS A 379 2.31 26.77 -8.31
N ALA A 380 3.09 25.73 -8.63
CA ALA A 380 3.74 25.60 -9.94
C ALA A 380 2.72 25.27 -11.05
N MET A 381 1.74 24.42 -10.77
CA MET A 381 0.63 24.13 -11.69
C MET A 381 -0.24 25.38 -11.91
N GLU A 382 -0.52 26.16 -10.87
CA GLU A 382 -1.19 27.46 -10.93
C GLU A 382 -0.42 28.44 -11.83
N LYS A 383 0.90 28.54 -11.65
CA LYS A 383 1.77 29.37 -12.51
C LYS A 383 1.77 28.95 -13.98
N GLN A 384 1.43 27.71 -14.30
CA GLN A 384 1.26 27.22 -15.67
C GLN A 384 -0.12 27.55 -16.26
N GLY A 385 -0.94 28.33 -15.55
CA GLY A 385 -2.28 28.75 -15.99
C GLY A 385 -3.38 27.72 -15.72
N ASN A 386 -3.10 26.69 -14.91
CA ASN A 386 -4.13 25.76 -14.44
C ASN A 386 -4.90 26.38 -13.26
N GLU A 387 -6.11 25.87 -13.03
CA GLU A 387 -6.95 26.22 -11.88
C GLU A 387 -6.22 25.94 -10.56
N SER A 388 -6.36 26.84 -9.58
CA SER A 388 -5.69 26.62 -8.29
C SER A 388 -6.25 25.42 -7.55
N TRP A 389 -5.40 24.82 -6.70
CA TRP A 389 -5.84 23.72 -5.84
C TRP A 389 -7.09 24.11 -5.03
N ALA A 390 -7.09 25.34 -4.52
CA ALA A 390 -8.17 25.86 -3.67
C ALA A 390 -9.45 26.14 -4.47
N GLU A 391 -9.36 26.65 -5.69
CA GLU A 391 -10.52 26.83 -6.58
C GLU A 391 -11.10 25.49 -7.01
N TYR A 392 -10.24 24.52 -7.32
CA TYR A 392 -10.66 23.21 -7.78
C TYR A 392 -11.49 22.49 -6.69
N ASN A 393 -10.93 22.34 -5.48
CA ASN A 393 -11.62 21.59 -4.44
C ASN A 393 -12.88 22.29 -3.91
N ARG A 394 -12.92 23.64 -3.85
CA ARG A 394 -14.14 24.38 -3.53
C ARG A 394 -15.26 24.15 -4.54
N SER A 395 -14.93 24.05 -5.82
CA SER A 395 -15.92 23.79 -6.87
C SER A 395 -16.45 22.35 -6.81
N LEU A 396 -15.58 21.37 -6.51
CA LEU A 396 -16.02 19.98 -6.25
C LEU A 396 -17.02 19.91 -5.08
N LYS A 397 -16.73 20.61 -3.98
CA LYS A 397 -17.63 20.67 -2.81
C LYS A 397 -19.04 21.18 -3.17
N ALA A 398 -19.14 22.12 -4.12
CA ALA A 398 -20.41 22.73 -4.52
C ALA A 398 -21.25 21.86 -5.47
N GLU A 399 -20.62 21.12 -6.38
CA GLU A 399 -21.32 20.49 -7.52
C GLU A 399 -21.25 18.94 -7.54
N LEU A 400 -20.31 18.33 -6.80
CA LEU A 400 -20.16 16.88 -6.76
C LEU A 400 -21.20 16.29 -5.79
N ASP A 401 -21.93 15.27 -6.24
CA ASP A 401 -22.95 14.60 -5.44
C ASP A 401 -22.37 14.19 -4.07
N PRO A 402 -23.04 14.50 -2.95
CA PRO A 402 -22.49 14.25 -1.63
C PRO A 402 -22.28 12.75 -1.32
N ALA A 403 -22.89 11.85 -2.09
CA ALA A 403 -22.69 10.40 -1.97
C ALA A 403 -21.51 9.86 -2.80
N ILE A 404 -20.81 10.70 -3.58
CA ILE A 404 -19.55 10.34 -4.23
C ILE A 404 -18.41 10.60 -3.25
N ASP A 405 -17.64 9.55 -2.98
CA ASP A 405 -16.46 9.61 -2.12
C ASP A 405 -15.30 10.28 -2.84
N VAL A 406 -14.40 10.90 -2.08
CA VAL A 406 -13.22 11.61 -2.61
C VAL A 406 -11.97 11.13 -1.89
N PHE A 407 -10.99 10.70 -2.67
CA PHE A 407 -9.72 10.24 -2.11
C PHE A 407 -8.89 11.40 -1.55
N TRP A 408 -8.14 11.09 -0.51
CA TRP A 408 -7.17 11.97 0.11
C TRP A 408 -6.01 11.13 0.65
N THR A 409 -4.77 11.48 0.32
CA THR A 409 -3.57 10.75 0.79
C THR A 409 -2.99 11.32 2.10
N GLY A 410 -3.68 12.31 2.68
CA GLY A 410 -3.22 13.02 3.87
C GLY A 410 -2.63 14.40 3.55
N ILE A 411 -1.92 14.95 4.52
CA ILE A 411 -1.26 16.26 4.42
C ILE A 411 -0.27 16.37 3.27
N ARG A 412 0.23 15.23 2.78
CA ARG A 412 1.17 15.04 1.68
C ARG A 412 0.82 13.77 0.91
N LEU A 413 1.52 13.52 -0.21
CA LEU A 413 1.37 12.31 -1.02
C LEU A 413 1.53 11.02 -0.21
N VAL A 414 2.40 11.00 0.80
CA VAL A 414 2.61 9.89 1.74
C VAL A 414 2.47 10.47 3.14
N SER A 415 1.47 10.06 3.92
CA SER A 415 1.22 10.62 5.27
C SER A 415 1.06 9.51 6.30
N HIS A 416 1.87 9.53 7.36
CA HIS A 416 1.84 8.60 8.52
C HIS A 416 1.67 9.39 9.82
N ASP A 417 1.07 10.57 9.75
CA ASP A 417 0.95 11.49 10.88
C ASP A 417 -0.34 12.31 10.82
N ILE A 418 -1.38 11.77 10.18
CA ILE A 418 -2.67 12.45 10.00
C ILE A 418 -3.26 12.79 11.36
N ALA A 419 -3.38 14.09 11.63
CA ALA A 419 -3.96 14.62 12.85
C ALA A 419 -5.45 14.96 12.68
N LYS A 420 -6.17 15.13 13.78
CA LYS A 420 -7.58 15.55 13.78
C LYS A 420 -7.80 16.91 13.11
N SER A 421 -6.84 17.83 13.21
CA SER A 421 -6.88 19.11 12.49
C SER A 421 -6.83 18.91 10.97
N ASP A 422 -6.12 17.90 10.49
CA ASP A 422 -5.95 17.62 9.07
C ASP A 422 -7.22 17.01 8.47
N THR A 423 -7.87 16.10 9.21
CA THR A 423 -9.19 15.57 8.79
C THR A 423 -10.28 16.65 8.84
N ALA A 424 -10.21 17.59 9.80
CA ALA A 424 -11.10 18.75 9.84
C ALA A 424 -10.88 19.66 8.62
N TRP A 425 -9.62 19.93 8.25
CA TRP A 425 -9.29 20.65 7.04
C TRP A 425 -9.78 19.93 5.78
N ALA A 426 -9.54 18.62 5.66
CA ALA A 426 -9.95 17.84 4.49
C ALA A 426 -11.48 17.83 4.35
N ARG A 427 -12.20 17.69 5.47
CA ARG A 427 -13.65 17.76 5.50
C ARG A 427 -14.17 19.12 5.05
N ASP A 428 -13.54 20.21 5.48
CA ASP A 428 -13.93 21.53 5.01
C ASP A 428 -13.63 21.72 3.52
N ALA A 429 -12.44 21.29 3.06
CA ALA A 429 -12.01 21.40 1.68
C ALA A 429 -12.91 20.62 0.71
N TYR A 430 -13.30 19.39 1.07
CA TYR A 430 -14.05 18.49 0.20
C TYR A 430 -15.57 18.52 0.46
N GLY A 431 -16.01 19.06 1.59
CA GLY A 431 -17.42 19.08 2.01
C GLY A 431 -17.96 17.74 2.50
N ARG A 432 -17.09 16.75 2.72
CA ARG A 432 -17.43 15.38 3.14
C ARG A 432 -16.28 14.75 3.90
N LYS A 433 -16.51 13.68 4.65
CA LYS A 433 -15.42 12.92 5.28
C LYS A 433 -14.46 12.42 4.19
N PRO A 434 -13.14 12.52 4.40
CA PRO A 434 -12.19 12.03 3.42
C PRO A 434 -12.20 10.49 3.36
N PHE A 435 -11.93 9.95 2.18
CA PHE A 435 -11.58 8.54 1.99
C PHE A 435 -10.06 8.46 1.86
N VAL A 436 -9.37 7.77 2.78
CA VAL A 436 -7.91 7.75 2.77
C VAL A 436 -7.39 6.82 1.68
N TRP A 437 -6.48 7.32 0.85
CA TRP A 437 -5.59 6.51 0.03
C TRP A 437 -4.23 6.47 0.72
N GLN A 438 -3.90 5.37 1.38
CA GLN A 438 -2.61 5.23 2.07
C GLN A 438 -1.53 4.80 1.07
N ASN A 439 -0.69 5.76 0.68
CA ASN A 439 0.55 5.47 -0.02
C ASN A 439 1.62 4.97 0.95
N ARG A 440 2.42 4.01 0.49
CA ARG A 440 3.53 3.40 1.24
C ARG A 440 3.15 3.00 2.68
N PRO A 441 2.09 2.19 2.89
CA PRO A 441 1.56 1.84 4.22
C PRO A 441 2.49 1.00 5.09
N PHE A 442 3.76 0.76 4.71
CA PHE A 442 4.64 -0.15 5.42
C PHE A 442 5.88 0.58 5.93
N PRO A 443 6.46 0.13 7.06
CA PRO A 443 7.51 0.89 7.72
C PRO A 443 8.78 0.99 6.88
N HIS A 444 9.28 -0.08 6.25
CA HIS A 444 10.64 -0.04 5.70
C HIS A 444 10.98 1.07 4.68
N THR A 445 12.27 1.37 4.56
CA THR A 445 12.79 2.44 3.69
C THR A 445 12.58 2.14 2.21
N TYR A 446 12.81 0.89 1.86
CA TYR A 446 12.33 0.26 0.66
C TYR A 446 10.82 0.16 0.80
N HIS A 447 10.06 0.18 -0.28
CA HIS A 447 8.64 -0.23 -0.21
C HIS A 447 8.45 -1.68 0.32
N SER A 448 9.51 -2.32 0.82
CA SER A 448 9.73 -3.75 0.91
C SER A 448 10.35 -4.22 2.24
N GLY A 449 9.84 -5.34 2.77
CA GLY A 449 10.22 -5.94 4.06
C GLY A 449 9.01 -6.37 4.93
N ALA A 450 7.83 -5.84 4.59
CA ALA A 450 6.56 -5.78 5.34
C ALA A 450 5.89 -7.08 5.84
N VAL A 451 6.47 -8.27 5.64
CA VAL A 451 5.68 -9.51 5.81
C VAL A 451 5.22 -9.70 7.25
N VAL A 452 6.09 -9.46 8.24
CA VAL A 452 5.75 -9.55 9.67
C VAL A 452 6.16 -8.31 10.46
N ASP A 453 6.21 -7.15 9.79
CA ASP A 453 6.56 -5.92 10.50
C ASP A 453 5.41 -5.40 11.34
N ALA A 454 5.74 -5.02 12.57
CA ALA A 454 4.79 -4.35 13.44
C ALA A 454 4.42 -2.98 12.85
N ILE A 455 3.12 -2.70 12.77
CA ILE A 455 2.58 -1.45 12.22
C ILE A 455 2.20 -0.55 13.39
N PRO A 456 2.99 0.50 13.72
CA PRO A 456 2.80 1.27 14.94
C PRO A 456 1.72 2.33 14.76
N TRP A 457 0.48 1.92 14.46
CA TRP A 457 -0.66 2.81 14.18
C TRP A 457 -0.81 3.94 15.20
N ALA A 458 -0.73 3.64 16.50
CA ALA A 458 -0.87 4.62 17.57
C ALA A 458 0.23 5.71 17.60
N ARG A 459 1.38 5.47 16.93
CA ARG A 459 2.41 6.50 16.72
C ARG A 459 2.21 7.26 15.42
N MET A 460 1.53 6.65 14.45
CA MET A 460 1.31 7.22 13.13
C MET A 460 0.05 8.09 13.07
N HIS A 461 -0.96 7.82 13.87
CA HIS A 461 -2.26 8.47 13.71
C HIS A 461 -2.87 8.83 15.05
N ASP A 462 -3.56 9.98 15.08
CA ASP A 462 -4.31 10.41 16.26
C ASP A 462 -5.34 9.36 16.67
N GLU A 463 -5.62 9.29 17.97
CA GLU A 463 -6.68 8.45 18.51
C GLU A 463 -8.05 8.82 17.91
N GLY A 464 -8.78 7.81 17.44
CA GLY A 464 -10.11 7.99 16.86
C GLY A 464 -10.10 8.47 15.40
N LEU A 465 -8.94 8.53 14.73
CA LEU A 465 -8.83 8.85 13.30
C LEU A 465 -9.86 8.06 12.49
N GLY A 466 -10.00 6.76 12.77
CA GLY A 466 -10.88 5.88 12.02
C GLY A 466 -12.33 6.37 11.91
N SER A 467 -12.85 7.04 12.95
CA SER A 467 -14.21 7.57 12.98
C SER A 467 -14.41 8.86 12.16
N GLU A 468 -13.31 9.54 11.81
CA GLU A 468 -13.31 10.77 11.00
C GLU A 468 -13.28 10.47 9.48
N LEU A 469 -13.09 9.21 9.10
CA LEU A 469 -12.95 8.77 7.71
C LEU A 469 -14.25 8.15 7.16
N ASN A 470 -14.43 8.19 5.84
CA ASN A 470 -15.47 7.40 5.16
C ASN A 470 -14.96 6.04 4.65
N GLY A 471 -13.64 5.87 4.64
CA GLY A 471 -12.96 4.65 4.24
C GLY A 471 -11.44 4.79 4.24
N PHE A 472 -10.75 3.67 4.14
CA PHE A 472 -9.29 3.58 4.18
C PHE A 472 -8.80 2.52 3.19
N ALA A 473 -8.20 2.96 2.09
CA ALA A 473 -7.67 2.08 1.06
C ALA A 473 -6.14 2.02 1.09
N TYR A 474 -5.59 0.81 1.02
CA TYR A 474 -4.14 0.58 0.98
C TYR A 474 -3.66 0.55 -0.46
N ASN A 475 -2.65 1.34 -0.84
CA ASN A 475 -2.04 1.26 -2.16
C ASN A 475 -1.12 0.03 -2.29
N GLN A 476 -1.72 -1.16 -2.20
CA GLN A 476 -1.05 -2.46 -2.09
C GLN A 476 -1.87 -3.57 -2.77
N TYR A 477 -1.18 -4.63 -3.16
CA TYR A 477 -1.75 -5.76 -3.88
C TYR A 477 -2.15 -6.89 -2.94
N SER A 478 -3.41 -7.32 -3.00
CA SER A 478 -3.87 -8.56 -2.35
C SER A 478 -3.85 -9.73 -3.35
N PRO A 479 -3.45 -10.94 -2.94
CA PRO A 479 -3.14 -11.36 -1.58
C PRO A 479 -1.68 -11.16 -1.17
N SER A 480 -0.79 -10.66 -2.04
CA SER A 480 0.65 -10.65 -1.73
C SER A 480 1.03 -9.78 -0.53
N CYS A 481 0.25 -8.74 -0.24
CA CYS A 481 0.36 -7.90 0.95
C CYS A 481 -0.68 -8.23 2.04
N ALA A 482 -1.37 -9.38 1.97
CA ALA A 482 -2.53 -9.65 2.82
C ALA A 482 -2.21 -9.70 4.33
N ILE A 483 -1.03 -10.17 4.73
CA ILE A 483 -0.61 -10.22 6.14
C ILE A 483 -0.50 -8.79 6.74
N PRO A 484 0.31 -7.87 6.18
CA PRO A 484 0.35 -6.52 6.73
C PRO A 484 -0.97 -5.75 6.53
N ILE A 485 -1.72 -5.99 5.45
CA ILE A 485 -3.08 -5.44 5.30
C ILE A 485 -3.99 -5.88 6.45
N ALA A 486 -3.89 -7.13 6.89
CA ALA A 486 -4.66 -7.64 8.01
C ALA A 486 -4.31 -6.93 9.33
N ALA A 487 -3.02 -6.64 9.56
CA ALA A 487 -2.58 -5.88 10.72
C ALA A 487 -3.11 -4.42 10.70
N TRP A 488 -3.11 -3.76 9.54
CA TRP A 488 -3.78 -2.45 9.37
C TRP A 488 -5.28 -2.53 9.65
N ASN A 489 -5.94 -3.54 9.09
CA ASN A 489 -7.35 -3.77 9.30
C ASN A 489 -7.69 -3.94 10.78
N GLU A 490 -6.81 -4.52 11.59
CA GLU A 490 -7.04 -4.64 13.03
C GLU A 490 -7.01 -3.29 13.76
N ALA A 491 -6.03 -2.45 13.44
CA ALA A 491 -5.98 -1.09 14.00
C ALA A 491 -7.20 -0.23 13.57
N LEU A 492 -7.67 -0.38 12.33
CA LEU A 492 -8.88 0.30 11.83
C LEU A 492 -10.19 -0.35 12.30
N TRP A 493 -10.12 -1.57 12.86
CA TRP A 493 -11.27 -2.27 13.40
C TRP A 493 -11.49 -1.93 14.86
N ASN A 494 -10.43 -2.00 15.68
CA ASN A 494 -10.43 -1.74 17.11
C ASN A 494 -9.07 -1.14 17.52
N GLN A 495 -8.92 0.17 17.34
CA GLN A 495 -7.67 0.87 17.57
C GLN A 495 -7.24 0.74 19.04
N ALA A 496 -8.19 0.91 19.96
CA ALA A 496 -7.93 0.97 21.40
C ALA A 496 -7.31 -0.32 21.98
N GLN A 497 -7.62 -1.47 21.38
CA GLN A 497 -7.10 -2.77 21.83
C GLN A 497 -5.99 -3.34 20.92
N SER A 498 -5.68 -2.67 19.81
CA SER A 498 -4.65 -3.13 18.88
C SER A 498 -3.23 -2.95 19.48
N ASP A 499 -2.40 -3.98 19.33
CA ASP A 499 -0.96 -3.90 19.60
C ASP A 499 -0.20 -4.24 18.32
N ALA A 500 0.71 -3.35 17.91
CA ALA A 500 1.38 -3.46 16.61
C ALA A 500 2.06 -4.82 16.37
N ARG A 501 2.69 -5.39 17.40
CA ARG A 501 3.42 -6.66 17.30
C ARG A 501 2.45 -7.84 17.34
N GLU A 502 1.50 -7.84 18.26
CA GLU A 502 0.53 -8.92 18.38
C GLU A 502 -0.45 -8.97 17.20
N SER A 503 -0.82 -7.82 16.63
CA SER A 503 -1.66 -7.73 15.41
C SER A 503 -1.00 -8.44 14.24
N VAL A 504 0.27 -8.13 13.95
CA VAL A 504 0.98 -8.76 12.82
C VAL A 504 1.30 -10.22 13.10
N LYS A 505 1.57 -10.61 14.35
CA LYS A 505 1.71 -12.01 14.73
C LYS A 505 0.43 -12.79 14.41
N ARG A 506 -0.72 -12.38 14.93
CA ARG A 506 -2.02 -13.04 14.69
C ARG A 506 -2.41 -13.03 13.22
N ALA A 507 -2.16 -11.93 12.52
CA ALA A 507 -2.32 -11.87 11.07
C ALA A 507 -1.46 -12.93 10.38
N SER A 508 -0.18 -13.02 10.70
CA SER A 508 0.70 -13.98 10.05
C SER A 508 0.33 -15.44 10.35
N GLU A 509 -0.16 -15.75 11.56
CA GLU A 509 -0.67 -17.07 11.93
C GLU A 509 -1.97 -17.41 11.18
N LEU A 510 -2.85 -16.43 10.94
CA LEU A 510 -4.06 -16.59 10.11
C LEU A 510 -3.73 -17.12 8.71
N PHE A 511 -2.62 -16.66 8.13
CA PHE A 511 -2.19 -17.01 6.77
C PHE A 511 -1.18 -18.16 6.70
N CYS A 512 -0.33 -18.32 7.71
CA CYS A 512 0.81 -19.26 7.65
C CYS A 512 0.80 -20.31 8.77
N GLY A 513 0.11 -20.08 9.88
CA GLY A 513 0.09 -20.97 11.05
C GLY A 513 1.03 -20.55 12.19
N LYS A 514 0.87 -21.18 13.36
CA LYS A 514 1.68 -20.91 14.57
C LYS A 514 3.17 -21.02 14.29
N GLY A 515 3.96 -20.10 14.86
CA GLY A 515 5.43 -20.13 14.81
C GLY A 515 6.04 -19.43 13.60
N PHE A 516 5.24 -19.08 12.57
CA PHE A 516 5.75 -18.36 11.39
C PHE A 516 6.30 -16.98 11.78
N PHE A 517 5.55 -16.23 12.60
CA PHE A 517 5.97 -14.92 13.10
C PHE A 517 7.34 -14.99 13.79
N GLU A 518 7.50 -15.88 14.76
CA GLU A 518 8.73 -16.02 15.54
C GLU A 518 9.95 -16.41 14.68
N MET A 519 9.72 -17.16 13.59
CA MET A 519 10.81 -17.50 12.66
C MET A 519 11.27 -16.31 11.82
N LEU A 520 10.35 -15.40 11.45
CA LEU A 520 10.64 -14.30 10.53
C LEU A 520 10.95 -12.97 11.24
N GLU A 521 10.46 -12.78 12.48
CA GLU A 521 10.66 -11.56 13.29
C GLU A 521 12.14 -11.14 13.42
N PRO A 522 13.12 -12.04 13.63
CA PRO A 522 14.53 -11.66 13.67
C PRO A 522 15.00 -10.97 12.38
N GLY A 523 14.49 -11.44 11.24
CA GLY A 523 14.82 -10.89 9.94
C GLY A 523 14.15 -9.54 9.66
N SER A 524 12.89 -9.37 10.06
CA SER A 524 12.24 -8.04 10.10
C SER A 524 13.02 -7.04 10.95
N LYS A 525 13.48 -7.45 12.15
CA LYS A 525 14.35 -6.62 13.01
C LYS A 525 15.68 -6.28 12.33
N ALA A 526 16.27 -7.23 11.60
CA ALA A 526 17.49 -6.97 10.84
C ALA A 526 17.27 -5.95 9.71
N PHE A 527 16.09 -5.93 9.07
CA PHE A 527 15.77 -4.88 8.09
C PHE A 527 15.73 -3.48 8.70
N TYR A 528 15.28 -3.32 9.95
CA TYR A 528 15.40 -2.02 10.64
C TYR A 528 16.86 -1.62 10.88
N GLU A 529 17.77 -2.57 11.12
CA GLU A 529 19.21 -2.26 11.20
C GLU A 529 19.76 -1.87 9.83
N ILE A 530 19.41 -2.62 8.78
CA ILE A 530 19.79 -2.37 7.37
C ILE A 530 19.33 -0.98 6.91
N ASP A 531 18.11 -0.59 7.25
CA ASP A 531 17.53 0.74 7.00
C ASP A 531 18.37 1.87 7.64
N GLY A 532 19.10 1.56 8.71
CA GLY A 532 20.06 2.45 9.37
C GLY A 532 21.37 2.67 8.59
N TYR A 533 21.64 1.91 7.53
CA TYR A 533 22.83 2.09 6.68
C TYR A 533 22.50 2.71 5.31
N SER A 534 21.24 2.57 4.88
CA SER A 534 20.81 2.80 3.52
C SER A 534 19.30 3.09 3.50
N ARG A 535 18.90 4.25 2.95
CA ARG A 535 17.48 4.49 2.61
C ARG A 535 17.25 4.28 1.13
N GLU A 536 16.12 3.64 0.80
CA GLU A 536 15.73 3.31 -0.59
C GLU A 536 16.84 2.57 -1.36
N GLY A 537 17.72 1.88 -0.64
CA GLY A 537 18.73 1.03 -1.27
C GLY A 537 20.02 1.68 -1.67
N GLN A 538 20.32 2.84 -1.12
CA GLN A 538 21.55 3.52 -1.45
C GLN A 538 22.77 2.80 -0.87
N PHE A 539 23.75 2.51 -1.71
CA PHE A 539 25.07 2.14 -1.25
C PHE A 539 25.78 3.40 -0.74
N THR A 540 26.00 3.50 0.58
CA THR A 540 26.55 4.69 1.27
C THR A 540 27.98 4.47 1.80
N PRO A 541 28.77 5.55 2.06
CA PRO A 541 30.07 5.44 2.74
C PRO A 541 29.97 4.74 4.10
N TYR A 542 28.85 4.90 4.80
CA TYR A 542 28.62 4.32 6.11
C TYR A 542 28.56 2.78 6.07
N ILE A 543 28.09 2.19 4.96
CA ILE A 543 28.15 0.73 4.73
C ILE A 543 29.59 0.26 4.69
N LEU A 544 30.47 0.93 3.93
CA LEU A 544 31.88 0.53 3.85
C LEU A 544 32.59 0.61 5.21
N LYS A 545 32.23 1.62 6.01
CA LYS A 545 32.79 1.78 7.36
C LYS A 545 32.33 0.68 8.33
N ASN A 546 31.16 0.09 8.11
CA ASN A 546 30.52 -0.87 9.01
C ASN A 546 30.16 -2.18 8.29
N LEU A 547 30.99 -2.60 7.32
CA LEU A 547 30.68 -3.71 6.42
C LEU A 547 30.34 -5.00 7.18
N ASP A 548 31.08 -5.32 8.25
CA ASP A 548 30.85 -6.51 9.06
C ASP A 548 29.46 -6.53 9.72
N ARG A 549 29.01 -5.37 10.22
CA ARG A 549 27.68 -5.26 10.85
C ARG A 549 26.57 -5.32 9.81
N PHE A 550 26.75 -4.65 8.67
CA PHE A 550 25.82 -4.72 7.56
C PHE A 550 25.68 -6.15 7.03
N GLU A 551 26.80 -6.85 6.83
CA GLU A 551 26.83 -8.27 6.45
C GLU A 551 26.11 -9.16 7.46
N ALA A 552 26.35 -8.96 8.76
CA ALA A 552 25.69 -9.72 9.81
C ALA A 552 24.16 -9.54 9.77
N ALA A 553 23.67 -8.30 9.60
CA ALA A 553 22.24 -8.02 9.49
C ALA A 553 21.62 -8.68 8.23
N VAL A 554 22.29 -8.61 7.08
CA VAL A 554 21.84 -9.30 5.85
C VAL A 554 21.75 -10.81 6.07
N LYS A 555 22.74 -11.39 6.74
CA LYS A 555 22.75 -12.82 7.05
C LYS A 555 21.57 -13.21 7.94
N ILE A 556 21.27 -12.44 8.99
CA ILE A 556 20.11 -12.68 9.87
C ILE A 556 18.82 -12.66 9.05
N ALA A 557 18.65 -11.66 8.18
CA ALA A 557 17.47 -11.55 7.33
C ALA A 557 17.33 -12.75 6.38
N ARG A 558 18.43 -13.23 5.79
CA ARG A 558 18.45 -14.42 4.91
C ARG A 558 18.12 -15.71 5.66
N ASP A 559 18.79 -15.95 6.78
CA ASP A 559 18.58 -17.16 7.59
C ASP A 559 17.13 -17.26 8.08
N ALA A 560 16.55 -16.14 8.54
CA ALA A 560 15.17 -16.06 8.99
C ALA A 560 14.19 -16.39 7.84
N TYR A 561 14.39 -15.80 6.67
CA TYR A 561 13.55 -16.03 5.49
C TYR A 561 13.61 -17.47 5.00
N ASP A 562 14.80 -18.02 4.85
CA ASP A 562 14.99 -19.38 4.36
C ASP A 562 14.39 -20.40 5.33
N LYS A 563 14.55 -20.18 6.64
CA LYS A 563 13.92 -21.00 7.69
C LYS A 563 12.39 -20.93 7.61
N ALA A 564 11.83 -19.72 7.53
CA ALA A 564 10.38 -19.50 7.48
C ALA A 564 9.76 -20.10 6.21
N VAL A 565 10.31 -19.80 5.03
CA VAL A 565 9.77 -20.30 3.74
C VAL A 565 9.94 -21.80 3.58
N LYS A 566 10.98 -22.39 4.17
CA LYS A 566 11.15 -23.85 4.22
C LYS A 566 10.08 -24.51 5.10
N ALA A 567 9.78 -23.95 6.27
CA ALA A 567 8.78 -24.48 7.19
C ALA A 567 7.34 -24.20 6.73
N TYR A 568 7.11 -23.08 6.02
CA TYR A 568 5.81 -22.61 5.56
C TYR A 568 5.86 -22.24 4.07
N PRO A 569 5.89 -23.22 3.14
CA PRO A 569 6.03 -22.96 1.71
C PRO A 569 4.95 -22.05 1.11
N GLN A 570 3.75 -22.04 1.70
CA GLN A 570 2.66 -21.14 1.32
C GLN A 570 3.02 -19.67 1.49
N ALA A 571 3.95 -19.32 2.37
CA ALA A 571 4.36 -17.94 2.63
C ALA A 571 4.96 -17.24 1.40
N LYS A 572 5.42 -18.00 0.39
CA LYS A 572 5.97 -17.46 -0.86
C LYS A 572 5.00 -16.53 -1.60
N ILE A 573 3.69 -16.68 -1.40
CA ILE A 573 2.70 -15.81 -2.02
C ILE A 573 2.59 -14.45 -1.31
N TYR A 574 2.89 -14.39 -0.01
CA TYR A 574 2.78 -13.19 0.84
C TYR A 574 4.06 -12.37 0.80
N ASN A 575 4.53 -12.06 -0.41
CA ASN A 575 5.79 -11.37 -0.63
C ASN A 575 5.55 -9.96 -1.19
N CYS A 576 4.56 -9.23 -0.69
CA CYS A 576 4.26 -7.81 -0.95
C CYS A 576 4.60 -7.26 -2.36
N GLY A 577 4.22 -7.98 -3.43
CA GLY A 577 4.49 -7.59 -4.83
C GLY A 577 5.97 -7.48 -5.19
N GLY A 578 6.33 -6.51 -6.04
CA GLY A 578 7.74 -6.18 -6.36
C GLY A 578 8.56 -5.71 -5.16
N TYR A 579 7.92 -5.64 -3.99
CA TYR A 579 8.43 -5.09 -2.76
C TYR A 579 8.25 -6.07 -1.59
N GLY A 580 8.37 -7.37 -1.84
CA GLY A 580 8.36 -8.37 -0.78
C GLY A 580 9.63 -8.50 0.02
N TYR A 581 9.56 -9.19 1.16
CA TYR A 581 10.73 -9.60 1.93
C TYR A 581 11.83 -10.21 1.05
N GLY A 582 11.48 -11.19 0.22
CA GLY A 582 12.46 -11.85 -0.65
C GLY A 582 13.08 -10.90 -1.68
N SER A 583 12.31 -9.94 -2.21
CA SER A 583 12.81 -8.93 -3.13
C SER A 583 13.71 -7.91 -2.43
N THR A 584 13.35 -7.46 -1.21
CA THR A 584 14.22 -6.63 -0.36
C THR A 584 15.53 -7.33 -0.12
N LEU A 585 15.47 -8.62 0.23
CA LEU A 585 16.65 -9.38 0.56
C LEU A 585 17.62 -9.47 -0.61
N SER A 586 17.12 -9.80 -1.81
CA SER A 586 17.94 -9.79 -3.04
C SER A 586 18.59 -8.42 -3.28
N TYR A 587 17.83 -7.34 -3.08
CA TYR A 587 18.36 -5.98 -3.26
C TYR A 587 19.49 -5.66 -2.29
N VAL A 588 19.32 -5.99 -1.00
CA VAL A 588 20.34 -5.70 0.02
C VAL A 588 21.57 -6.60 -0.16
N GLU A 589 21.39 -7.84 -0.63
CA GLU A 589 22.49 -8.72 -1.02
C GLU A 589 23.30 -8.17 -2.20
N ASP A 590 22.65 -7.54 -3.18
CA ASP A 590 23.33 -6.85 -4.27
C ASP A 590 24.17 -5.66 -3.76
N ILE A 591 23.67 -4.89 -2.79
CA ILE A 591 24.46 -3.84 -2.11
C ILE A 591 25.66 -4.47 -1.40
N LEU A 592 25.46 -5.54 -0.62
CA LEU A 592 26.53 -6.22 0.10
C LEU A 592 27.63 -6.69 -0.85
N LYS A 593 27.25 -7.29 -1.98
CA LYS A 593 28.17 -7.71 -3.03
C LYS A 593 28.96 -6.53 -3.60
N ALA A 594 28.27 -5.42 -3.90
CA ALA A 594 28.92 -4.20 -4.38
C ALA A 594 29.89 -3.61 -3.33
N ALA A 595 29.50 -3.62 -2.05
CA ALA A 595 30.31 -3.12 -0.95
C ALA A 595 31.59 -3.93 -0.75
N LYS A 596 31.51 -5.26 -0.81
CA LYS A 596 32.68 -6.17 -0.75
C LYS A 596 33.66 -5.98 -1.91
N ALA A 597 33.16 -5.58 -3.08
CA ALA A 597 33.97 -5.36 -4.27
C ALA A 597 34.52 -3.91 -4.36
N ALA A 598 34.04 -3.00 -3.52
CA ALA A 598 34.40 -1.59 -3.59
C ALA A 598 35.84 -1.37 -3.08
N LYS A 599 36.56 -0.49 -3.77
CA LYS A 599 37.87 -0.01 -3.30
C LYS A 599 37.69 1.00 -2.16
N PRO A 600 38.71 1.22 -1.31
CA PRO A 600 38.66 2.21 -0.23
C PRO A 600 38.28 3.64 -0.69
N ASP A 601 38.60 4.00 -1.94
CA ASP A 601 38.35 5.30 -2.56
C ASP A 601 37.09 5.34 -3.46
N TYR A 602 36.22 4.33 -3.38
CA TYR A 602 35.07 4.16 -4.27
C TYR A 602 34.21 5.43 -4.40
N PHE A 603 33.84 6.05 -3.27
CA PHE A 603 32.98 7.25 -3.27
C PHE A 603 33.73 8.49 -3.75
N GLN A 604 35.02 8.60 -3.44
CA GLN A 604 35.88 9.68 -3.89
C GLN A 604 36.00 9.66 -5.42
N ALA A 605 36.23 8.48 -6.01
CA ALA A 605 36.29 8.31 -7.46
C ALA A 605 34.92 8.56 -8.12
N ARG A 606 33.84 7.98 -7.57
CA ARG A 606 32.49 8.10 -8.13
C ARG A 606 31.96 9.53 -8.13
N PHE A 607 32.28 10.31 -7.10
CA PHE A 607 31.76 11.67 -6.91
C PHE A 607 32.81 12.77 -7.17
N ALA A 608 33.95 12.44 -7.81
CA ALA A 608 35.09 13.35 -7.97
C ALA A 608 34.71 14.74 -8.52
N ALA A 609 33.91 14.80 -9.59
CA ALA A 609 33.47 16.07 -10.18
C ALA A 609 32.61 16.90 -9.21
N LYS A 610 31.73 16.26 -8.44
CA LYS A 610 30.85 16.93 -7.48
C LYS A 610 31.61 17.41 -6.25
N ILE A 611 32.62 16.66 -5.84
CA ILE A 611 33.54 17.03 -4.76
C ILE A 611 34.32 18.28 -5.16
N ALA A 612 34.82 18.34 -6.39
CA ALA A 612 35.51 19.52 -6.93
C ALA A 612 34.59 20.75 -6.96
N ALA A 613 33.38 20.62 -7.50
CA ALA A 613 32.39 21.70 -7.52
C ALA A 613 32.03 22.20 -6.11
N GLY A 614 31.87 21.29 -5.14
CA GLY A 614 31.62 21.66 -3.75
C GLY A 614 32.79 22.40 -3.10
N ARG A 615 34.02 22.02 -3.45
CA ARG A 615 35.24 22.68 -2.96
C ARG A 615 35.36 24.12 -3.48
N GLU A 616 35.03 24.35 -4.75
CA GLU A 616 34.96 25.69 -5.34
C GLU A 616 33.89 26.55 -4.66
N LEU A 617 32.71 25.99 -4.44
CA LEU A 617 31.64 26.67 -3.71
C LEU A 617 32.04 26.98 -2.26
N ALA A 618 32.69 26.05 -1.58
CA ALA A 618 33.19 26.25 -0.22
C ALA A 618 34.21 27.42 -0.14
N ALA A 619 35.07 27.57 -1.15
CA ALA A 619 36.00 28.70 -1.22
C ALA A 619 35.23 30.03 -1.37
N LYS A 620 34.20 30.04 -2.22
CA LYS A 620 33.40 31.23 -2.52
C LYS A 620 32.46 31.65 -1.38
N GLU A 621 31.75 30.71 -0.79
CA GLU A 621 30.61 30.97 0.11
C GLU A 621 30.96 30.77 1.59
N ALA A 622 31.83 29.81 1.90
CA ALA A 622 32.27 29.50 3.25
C ALA A 622 33.70 29.99 3.53
N GLY A 623 34.38 30.60 2.56
CA GLY A 623 35.73 31.14 2.70
C GLY A 623 36.79 30.07 2.98
N PHE A 624 36.61 28.85 2.47
CA PHE A 624 37.58 27.76 2.60
C PHE A 624 38.93 28.12 1.96
N ASP A 625 40.01 27.97 2.72
CA ASP A 625 41.38 28.21 2.26
C ASP A 625 42.33 27.11 2.77
N PRO A 626 42.71 26.14 1.91
CA PRO A 626 43.59 25.05 2.33
C PRO A 626 44.98 25.54 2.78
N ALA A 627 45.45 26.70 2.32
CA ALA A 627 46.74 27.25 2.73
C ALA A 627 46.76 27.71 4.19
N LYS A 628 45.58 27.92 4.81
CA LYS A 628 45.42 28.25 6.24
C LYS A 628 45.25 27.01 7.12
N GLY A 629 45.35 25.81 6.53
CA GLY A 629 45.06 24.56 7.22
C GLY A 629 43.56 24.32 7.45
N ASP A 630 42.68 25.01 6.70
CA ASP A 630 41.26 24.70 6.72
C ASP A 630 41.03 23.29 6.15
N LEU A 631 40.08 22.53 6.73
CA LEU A 631 39.71 21.22 6.24
C LEU A 631 38.38 21.29 5.49
N TYR A 632 38.33 20.67 4.31
CA TYR A 632 37.11 20.49 3.53
C TYR A 632 36.62 19.04 3.68
N LYS A 633 35.32 18.89 3.93
CA LYS A 633 34.64 17.60 4.11
C LYS A 633 33.43 17.56 3.19
N SER A 634 33.33 16.47 2.44
CA SER A 634 32.29 16.24 1.43
C SER A 634 31.57 14.93 1.67
N LEU A 635 30.64 14.54 0.79
CA LEU A 635 29.86 13.32 0.92
C LEU A 635 30.65 12.06 1.33
N PRO A 636 31.83 11.72 0.75
CA PRO A 636 32.60 10.55 1.19
C PRO A 636 33.10 10.61 2.64
N ASP A 637 33.22 11.82 3.20
CA ASP A 637 33.65 12.07 4.58
C ASP A 637 32.47 12.07 5.57
N MET A 638 31.23 12.04 5.09
CA MET A 638 30.02 12.14 5.91
C MET A 638 29.43 10.74 6.10
N LEU A 639 29.58 10.21 7.32
CA LEU A 639 29.21 8.87 7.71
C LEU A 639 27.80 8.89 8.34
N GLY A 640 26.80 8.50 7.58
CA GLY A 640 25.39 8.54 7.97
C GLY A 640 24.58 9.39 6.99
N GLY A 641 23.32 9.63 7.34
CA GLY A 641 22.32 10.24 6.46
C GLY A 641 22.13 9.50 5.14
N GLU A 642 21.49 10.18 4.19
CA GLU A 642 21.10 9.67 2.88
C GLU A 642 21.80 10.45 1.77
N ILE A 643 22.19 9.78 0.68
CA ILE A 643 22.78 10.45 -0.48
C ILE A 643 21.67 11.15 -1.27
N ALA A 644 21.67 12.48 -1.28
CA ALA A 644 20.71 13.30 -2.01
C ALA A 644 21.16 13.56 -3.46
N ASP A 645 21.47 12.50 -4.22
CA ASP A 645 21.87 12.61 -5.63
C ASP A 645 20.79 12.11 -6.61
N TYR A 646 19.96 11.16 -6.17
CA TYR A 646 19.05 10.44 -7.05
C TYR A 646 17.60 10.96 -7.06
N TYR A 647 17.15 11.68 -6.03
CA TYR A 647 15.71 11.73 -5.72
C TYR A 647 15.00 13.08 -5.66
N ASN A 648 15.60 14.25 -5.95
CA ASN A 648 14.80 15.49 -5.95
C ASN A 648 15.29 16.59 -6.89
N LYS A 649 14.33 17.35 -7.42
CA LYS A 649 14.44 18.40 -8.46
C LYS A 649 15.20 19.68 -8.01
N ARG A 650 16.37 19.60 -7.34
CA ARG A 650 17.19 20.74 -6.85
C ARG A 650 18.70 20.39 -6.86
N PRO A 651 19.63 21.38 -6.77
CA PRO A 651 20.84 21.44 -7.60
C PRO A 651 21.74 20.22 -7.44
N LYS A 652 22.18 19.70 -8.59
CA LYS A 652 22.92 18.45 -8.72
C LYS A 652 24.40 18.57 -8.39
N ASP A 653 24.88 19.74 -7.94
CA ASP A 653 26.26 19.97 -7.53
C ASP A 653 26.33 21.01 -6.38
N PRO A 654 27.00 20.68 -5.24
CA PRO A 654 27.70 19.43 -4.96
C PRO A 654 26.74 18.29 -4.54
N ALA A 655 27.28 17.07 -4.46
CA ALA A 655 26.55 15.96 -3.87
C ALA A 655 26.34 16.22 -2.37
N SER A 656 25.14 15.94 -1.86
CA SER A 656 24.74 16.32 -0.51
C SER A 656 24.27 15.11 0.30
N ILE A 657 24.35 15.21 1.63
CA ILE A 657 23.76 14.26 2.57
C ILE A 657 22.47 14.83 3.15
N LEU A 658 21.44 14.00 3.24
CA LEU A 658 20.15 14.37 3.81
C LEU A 658 19.95 13.67 5.16
N LEU A 659 19.64 14.45 6.19
CA LEU A 659 19.18 14.01 7.50
C LEU A 659 17.67 14.20 7.60
N ARG A 660 16.95 13.19 8.06
CA ARG A 660 15.50 13.27 8.27
C ARG A 660 15.16 13.77 9.67
N GLY A 661 13.94 14.27 9.85
CA GLY A 661 13.35 14.42 11.19
C GLY A 661 13.28 13.09 11.94
N ILE A 662 13.12 13.17 13.26
CA ILE A 662 12.85 12.03 14.14
C ILE A 662 11.51 11.41 13.71
N GLN A 663 11.55 10.21 13.15
CA GLN A 663 10.38 9.55 12.57
C GLN A 663 9.52 8.91 13.66
N LEU A 664 8.19 8.94 13.48
CA LEU A 664 7.21 8.42 14.43
C LEU A 664 7.22 6.89 14.52
N ASP A 665 7.44 6.23 13.40
CA ASP A 665 7.27 4.78 13.26
C ASP A 665 8.60 4.01 13.19
N GLN A 666 9.75 4.70 13.06
CA GLN A 666 11.02 4.06 12.67
C GLN A 666 12.27 4.73 13.21
N ALA A 667 13.27 3.90 13.56
CA ALA A 667 14.64 4.38 13.73
C ALA A 667 15.28 4.56 12.34
N ARG A 668 15.45 5.79 11.88
CA ARG A 668 16.19 6.12 10.65
C ARG A 668 17.36 7.03 10.93
N VAL A 669 18.25 7.16 9.95
CA VAL A 669 19.46 7.97 10.02
C VAL A 669 19.10 9.46 9.99
N ASN A 670 18.63 9.97 11.12
CA ASN A 670 18.43 11.40 11.39
C ASN A 670 19.75 12.09 11.74
N TRP A 671 20.89 11.45 11.51
CA TRP A 671 22.21 11.91 11.96
C TRP A 671 23.30 11.66 10.93
N LEU A 672 24.43 12.35 11.04
CA LEU A 672 25.67 11.99 10.37
C LEU A 672 26.87 12.27 11.26
N GLU A 673 28.00 11.65 10.94
CA GLU A 673 29.29 11.86 11.58
C GLU A 673 30.33 12.34 10.57
N ILE A 674 31.13 13.33 10.96
CA ILE A 674 32.24 13.88 10.19
C ILE A 674 33.53 13.68 11.00
N PRO A 675 34.33 12.66 10.71
CA PRO A 675 35.63 12.47 11.34
C PRO A 675 36.65 13.47 10.78
N PHE A 676 37.49 14.01 11.65
CA PHE A 676 38.63 14.83 11.27
C PHE A 676 39.78 14.71 12.27
N GLU A 677 41.00 14.95 11.80
CA GLU A 677 42.19 15.01 12.63
C GLU A 677 42.58 16.47 12.84
N ALA A 678 42.93 16.83 14.07
CA ALA A 678 43.46 18.15 14.39
C ALA A 678 44.99 18.03 14.52
N GLU A 679 45.73 18.61 13.59
CA GLU A 679 47.20 18.55 13.57
C GLU A 679 47.84 19.33 14.74
N THR A 680 47.16 20.33 15.30
CA THR A 680 47.63 21.13 16.44
C THR A 680 46.46 21.55 17.34
N PRO A 681 46.64 21.64 18.67
CA PRO A 681 45.58 22.09 19.58
C PRO A 681 45.14 23.54 19.25
N GLY A 682 43.84 23.77 19.06
CA GLY A 682 43.29 25.10 18.79
C GLY A 682 41.81 25.05 18.39
N PRO A 683 41.03 26.11 18.63
CA PRO A 683 39.61 26.14 18.27
C PRO A 683 39.41 26.11 16.75
N TYR A 684 38.32 25.49 16.32
CA TYR A 684 37.86 25.53 14.94
C TYR A 684 36.50 26.24 14.85
N GLU A 685 36.19 26.78 13.69
CA GLU A 685 34.83 27.19 13.31
C GLU A 685 34.32 26.22 12.26
N LEU A 686 33.28 25.47 12.60
CA LEU A 686 32.56 24.62 11.67
C LEU A 686 31.62 25.47 10.84
N ARG A 687 31.81 25.50 9.52
CA ARG A 687 30.87 26.07 8.56
C ARG A 687 30.21 24.96 7.78
N LEU A 688 28.89 24.87 7.88
CA LEU A 688 28.07 23.92 7.15
C LEU A 688 27.33 24.66 6.04
N SER A 689 27.35 24.13 4.83
CA SER A 689 26.50 24.60 3.74
C SER A 689 25.34 23.64 3.54
N GLY A 690 24.15 24.15 3.30
CA GLY A 690 22.97 23.31 3.15
C GLY A 690 21.66 24.08 3.09
N GLN A 691 20.57 23.33 3.16
CA GLN A 691 19.20 23.85 3.13
C GLN A 691 18.29 22.94 3.96
N VAL A 692 17.09 23.42 4.27
CA VAL A 692 16.08 22.64 5.00
C VAL A 692 14.75 22.61 4.27
N GLU A 693 13.93 21.65 4.67
CA GLU A 693 12.50 21.67 4.44
C GLU A 693 11.80 21.36 5.74
N GLU A 694 10.80 22.16 6.06
CA GLU A 694 9.91 21.98 7.21
C GLU A 694 8.83 20.90 6.99
N HIS A 695 8.25 20.46 8.09
CA HIS A 695 7.05 19.64 8.14
C HIS A 695 5.97 20.36 8.90
N ARG A 696 4.84 20.61 8.25
CA ARG A 696 3.85 21.58 8.75
C ARG A 696 4.55 22.91 9.07
N ASP A 697 4.26 23.47 10.24
CA ASP A 697 4.87 24.68 10.77
C ASP A 697 5.94 24.36 11.85
N VAL A 698 6.50 23.14 11.82
CA VAL A 698 7.53 22.70 12.78
C VAL A 698 8.91 23.23 12.33
N PRO A 699 9.58 24.06 13.15
CA PRO A 699 10.92 24.55 12.83
C PRO A 699 11.92 23.40 12.74
N VAL A 700 12.83 23.47 11.77
CA VAL A 700 13.88 22.48 11.62
C VAL A 700 15.01 22.76 12.59
N THR A 701 15.22 21.85 13.53
CA THR A 701 16.23 21.94 14.59
C THR A 701 17.20 20.76 14.51
N TRP A 702 18.41 20.98 15.03
CA TRP A 702 19.42 19.95 15.17
C TRP A 702 20.25 20.14 16.43
N ARG A 703 21.04 19.11 16.72
CA ARG A 703 22.09 19.11 17.73
C ARG A 703 23.42 18.79 17.05
N ILE A 704 24.46 19.54 17.40
CA ILE A 704 25.83 19.29 16.98
C ILE A 704 26.63 18.90 18.22
N LEU A 705 27.28 17.74 18.15
CA LEU A 705 28.17 17.22 19.18
C LEU A 705 29.58 17.14 18.64
N LEU A 706 30.55 17.52 19.47
CA LEU A 706 31.98 17.28 19.24
C LEU A 706 32.44 16.25 20.26
N ASN A 707 32.90 15.09 19.79
CA ASN A 707 33.35 13.98 20.64
C ASN A 707 32.31 13.62 21.73
N GLY A 708 31.03 13.58 21.35
CA GLY A 708 29.89 13.28 22.24
C GLY A 708 29.44 14.43 23.15
N LYS A 709 30.11 15.59 23.14
CA LYS A 709 29.71 16.77 23.91
C LYS A 709 28.94 17.76 23.05
N VAL A 710 27.79 18.24 23.52
CA VAL A 710 27.00 19.26 22.81
C VAL A 710 27.80 20.55 22.66
N VAL A 711 27.81 21.09 21.44
CA VAL A 711 28.38 22.40 21.09
C VAL A 711 27.34 23.35 20.49
N HIS A 712 26.26 22.81 19.92
CA HIS A 712 25.09 23.58 19.48
C HIS A 712 23.82 22.72 19.62
N GLU A 713 22.71 23.36 19.97
CA GLU A 713 21.37 22.78 19.93
C GLU A 713 20.36 23.89 19.63
N GLY A 714 19.52 23.69 18.61
CA GLY A 714 18.53 24.68 18.17
C GLY A 714 18.34 24.70 16.67
N LEU A 715 17.97 25.86 16.12
CA LEU A 715 17.77 26.04 14.67
C LEU A 715 19.05 25.75 13.87
N THR A 716 18.87 25.28 12.64
CA THR A 716 19.98 24.93 11.73
C THR A 716 20.71 26.13 11.15
N GLY A 717 20.09 27.32 11.17
CA GLY A 717 20.56 28.50 10.43
C GLY A 717 20.43 28.37 8.90
N PHE A 718 19.93 27.25 8.40
CA PHE A 718 19.63 27.04 6.98
C PHE A 718 18.26 27.61 6.62
N LYS A 719 18.03 27.81 5.32
CA LYS A 719 16.78 28.36 4.78
C LYS A 719 15.92 27.28 4.12
N GLN A 720 14.60 27.50 4.15
CA GLN A 720 13.62 26.68 3.45
C GLN A 720 13.88 26.73 1.93
N GLY A 721 14.33 25.62 1.36
CA GLY A 721 14.46 25.45 -0.09
C GLY A 721 15.49 26.34 -0.81
N GLU A 722 16.39 26.99 -0.07
CA GLU A 722 17.51 27.81 -0.56
C GLU A 722 18.79 27.42 0.20
N ARG A 723 19.92 27.35 -0.51
CA ARG A 723 21.24 27.09 0.10
C ARG A 723 21.66 28.26 1.00
N ALA A 724 22.19 27.95 2.16
CA ALA A 724 22.80 28.89 3.09
C ALA A 724 24.02 28.27 3.79
N VAL A 725 24.90 29.12 4.33
CA VAL A 725 26.04 28.70 5.17
C VAL A 725 25.76 29.10 6.62
N ALA A 726 25.84 28.13 7.53
CA ALA A 726 25.74 28.33 8.97
C ALA A 726 27.09 28.05 9.64
N ALA A 727 27.43 28.82 10.67
CA ALA A 727 28.72 28.73 11.36
C ALA A 727 28.56 28.43 12.86
N TYR A 728 29.41 27.55 13.38
CA TYR A 728 29.37 27.05 14.74
C TYR A 728 30.78 26.99 15.33
N ALA A 729 30.94 27.45 16.57
CA ALA A 729 32.22 27.34 17.26
C ALA A 729 32.47 25.89 17.73
N LEU A 730 33.68 25.38 17.48
CA LEU A 730 34.17 24.12 18.02
C LEU A 730 35.24 24.42 19.09
N PRO A 731 34.92 24.26 20.38
CA PRO A 731 35.82 24.63 21.48
C PRO A 731 37.09 23.77 21.47
N GLY A 732 38.25 24.42 21.56
CA GLY A 732 39.55 23.75 21.50
C GLY A 732 39.80 22.80 22.68
N ASP A 733 39.23 23.08 23.85
CA ASP A 733 39.28 22.25 25.06
C ASP A 733 38.50 20.93 24.94
N LYS A 734 37.68 20.79 23.89
CA LYS A 734 36.93 19.57 23.56
C LYS A 734 37.57 18.75 22.44
N LEU A 735 38.68 19.21 21.87
CA LEU A 735 39.38 18.53 20.77
C LEU A 735 40.44 17.55 21.28
N GLY A 736 40.48 16.38 20.65
CA GLY A 736 41.59 15.44 20.72
C GLY A 736 42.37 15.38 19.40
N LYS A 737 43.23 14.38 19.25
CA LYS A 737 43.94 14.11 17.99
C LYS A 737 42.96 13.66 16.89
N ASN A 738 42.08 12.72 17.24
CA ASN A 738 41.02 12.21 16.37
C ASN A 738 39.69 12.73 16.90
N ASN A 739 38.94 13.42 16.06
CA ASN A 739 37.70 14.07 16.45
C ASN A 739 36.55 13.58 15.58
N VAL A 740 35.35 13.58 16.16
CA VAL A 740 34.10 13.31 15.45
C VAL A 740 33.12 14.43 15.74
N ILE A 741 32.62 15.04 14.66
CA ILE A 741 31.45 15.92 14.72
C ILE A 741 30.24 15.08 14.40
N ARG A 742 29.29 15.00 15.32
CA ARG A 742 28.01 14.34 15.10
C ARG A 742 26.93 15.39 14.97
N ILE A 743 26.16 15.32 13.89
CA ILE A 743 25.03 16.21 13.62
C ILE A 743 23.78 15.36 13.67
N GLU A 744 22.79 15.73 14.48
CA GLU A 744 21.55 15.00 14.67
C GLU A 744 20.37 15.95 14.45
N SER A 745 19.47 15.62 13.54
CA SER A 745 18.17 16.27 13.44
C SER A 745 17.35 15.96 14.68
N THR A 746 16.85 17.01 15.33
CA THR A 746 16.01 16.94 16.53
C THR A 746 14.55 17.30 16.23
N ALA A 747 14.26 17.73 15.01
CA ALA A 747 12.90 18.05 14.60
C ALA A 747 12.06 16.77 14.47
N PRO A 748 10.84 16.71 15.04
CA PRO A 748 9.93 15.60 14.81
C PRO A 748 9.49 15.58 13.35
N GLY A 749 9.52 14.39 12.74
CA GLY A 749 9.08 14.15 11.37
C GLY A 749 7.90 13.21 11.29
N GLY A 750 7.06 13.39 10.27
CA GLY A 750 5.90 12.54 10.05
C GLY A 750 6.28 11.23 9.37
N THR A 751 6.83 11.34 8.15
CA THR A 751 7.28 10.18 7.39
C THR A 751 8.67 10.39 6.81
N PRO A 752 9.37 9.29 6.50
CA PRO A 752 10.68 9.36 5.87
C PRO A 752 10.67 9.99 4.48
N TRP A 753 9.50 10.09 3.84
CA TRP A 753 9.33 10.67 2.50
C TRP A 753 8.94 12.15 2.56
N ASN A 754 8.57 12.62 3.74
CA ASN A 754 8.20 14.00 4.00
C ASN A 754 9.35 14.76 4.65
N GLY A 755 9.12 16.05 4.81
CA GLY A 755 9.85 16.84 5.78
C GLY A 755 9.64 16.33 7.22
N PRO A 756 10.38 16.89 8.19
CA PRO A 756 11.41 17.85 7.95
C PRO A 756 12.66 17.11 7.49
N TRP A 757 13.46 17.76 6.66
CA TRP A 757 14.76 17.25 6.31
C TRP A 757 15.79 18.36 6.28
N ILE A 758 17.04 17.98 6.57
CA ILE A 758 18.22 18.85 6.57
C ILE A 758 19.14 18.30 5.50
N MET A 759 19.46 19.10 4.49
CA MET A 759 20.44 18.77 3.48
C MET A 759 21.75 19.48 3.81
N ILE A 760 22.85 18.73 3.80
CA ILE A 760 24.20 19.21 4.07
C ILE A 760 25.05 18.94 2.83
N ASP A 761 25.50 20.00 2.19
CA ASP A 761 26.23 19.97 0.92
C ASP A 761 27.72 19.68 1.17
N TYR A 762 28.31 20.39 2.14
CA TYR A 762 29.70 20.24 2.57
C TYR A 762 29.92 20.84 3.96
N ALA A 763 31.04 20.50 4.58
CA ALA A 763 31.53 21.12 5.79
C ALA A 763 32.94 21.69 5.61
N VAL A 764 33.18 22.86 6.17
CA VAL A 764 34.50 23.50 6.25
C VAL A 764 34.87 23.69 7.71
N LEU A 765 36.02 23.17 8.12
CA LEU A 765 36.59 23.42 9.44
C LEU A 765 37.63 24.51 9.29
N LYS A 766 37.27 25.73 9.67
CA LYS A 766 38.18 26.87 9.64
C LYS A 766 39.00 26.92 10.91
N ARG A 767 40.31 27.03 10.78
CA ARG A 767 41.17 27.25 11.94
C ARG A 767 40.98 28.69 12.46
N LYS A 768 40.84 28.86 13.78
CA LYS A 768 40.71 30.16 14.44
C LYS A 768 41.98 30.59 15.15
#